data_AF-A0A2N8UJX3-F1
#
_entry.id   AF-A0A2N8UJX3-F1
#
_cell.length_a   1.000
_cell.length_b   1.000
_cell.length_c   1.000
_cell.angle_alpha   90.00
_cell.angle_beta   90.00
_cell.angle_gamma   90.00
#
_symmetry.space_group_name_H-M   'P 1'
#
loop_
_entity.id
_entity.type
_entity.pdbx_description
1 polymer ?
#
loop_
_entity_poly.entity_id
_entity_poly.type
_entity_poly.pdbx_seq_one_letter_code
_entity_poly.pdbx_strand_id
1 'polypeptide(L)'
;MGDTFQSQPEFFEVELGESLLSRTETLASFRELGPPDLVHVIKTTGTSARSRDIGSYHYVSGVDASSSAALAAYINSLTYELDQNPGFFSNKVAYKLKSGAYCCFNAFSRVDVRVEVRIPGSVDAYVVDLRGERHETTPEIWQEVYLSALLRSILYADDANYRLAGYRKLDPISSPDAEHRFLQAAENLFFKGWQLGSDPEIQVATVVSNHLTAGILKYFGEASRYEQAVNLFEKLWAREPEVAALVAQSYVGMNEEIKAVQVMHSAIKETPQSYALLHAQVDFLRSKGKHEWALKVAKQAVNCAPSEFVTWAKLTECYIDLEQWESALYTLNSCPMFTYNERDLHRMPTPARSHLPVKTFITESGLVDEESARDNEADVALLRLPAPALRGTFAKAYALLGRLVSSIGWDELLRYRSNVFVMEEEYRAQKAAVTQPEDAAGAEDDASIRGMAPVDSPAIASSTPPQPSTASGAAKGLDGEADDSAEHSEDDMDSNELQPASADARKSQLGINAAANASSQSIPTIKISTESDHEREKQELEDYMKTMNQPSGPQADAADDDATRSSIQVEPPPLEKPAQASSGHERSESTSTAVPGDLSVASHNGTGVNGKPGPIVNGEHDASIAMAEARQKEKNMGFSFRDKRLCERWLDNLFMVLYEDLRVYTIWRAEIAHFRTQNLAYRKTGTEWEILGELALRLLHKDEARDAFQRCVDVKFSAKAYLRLLEIYTEARDVQRSLWTAIRLTAYHHRWYMEGSFPGAVATSLFKLIKTEGLAKVSYTLVSMSPPQAILRLMQNYFAYATAFKVPGYDF
;
A
#
# COMPACT_ATOMS: atom_id res chain seq x y z
N MET A 1 -0.69 32.71 -23.22
CA MET A 1 -0.25 33.95 -22.55
C MET A 1 1.23 34.17 -22.88
N GLY A 2 1.93 35.17 -22.33
CA GLY A 2 3.40 35.35 -22.53
C GLY A 2 4.23 34.98 -21.28
N ASP A 3 3.52 34.92 -20.17
CA ASP A 3 3.87 34.57 -18.80
C ASP A 3 3.76 33.05 -18.51
N THR A 4 3.17 32.28 -19.44
CA THR A 4 2.95 30.84 -19.31
C THR A 4 4.10 30.02 -19.90
N PHE A 5 4.47 28.93 -19.23
CA PHE A 5 5.34 27.89 -19.81
C PHE A 5 4.65 27.19 -21.00
N GLN A 6 5.43 26.63 -21.94
CA GLN A 6 4.90 26.01 -23.16
C GLN A 6 4.31 24.61 -22.89
N SER A 7 5.06 23.74 -22.22
CA SER A 7 4.68 22.34 -21.99
C SER A 7 4.47 21.96 -20.52
N GLN A 8 4.88 22.82 -19.60
CA GLN A 8 4.79 22.59 -18.15
C GLN A 8 3.44 23.06 -17.58
N PRO A 9 2.84 22.29 -16.66
CA PRO A 9 1.74 22.79 -15.83
C PRO A 9 2.25 23.81 -14.83
N GLU A 10 1.41 24.75 -14.43
CA GLU A 10 1.70 25.71 -13.35
C GLU A 10 0.45 26.34 -12.75
N PHE A 11 0.57 26.76 -11.50
CA PHE A 11 -0.44 27.46 -10.73
C PHE A 11 0.08 28.84 -10.37
N PHE A 12 -0.67 29.89 -10.71
CA PHE A 12 -0.27 31.28 -10.49
C PHE A 12 -0.71 31.74 -9.10
N GLU A 13 0.20 32.35 -8.35
CA GLU A 13 -0.05 32.84 -7.00
C GLU A 13 -0.96 34.08 -7.00
N VAL A 14 -1.68 34.30 -5.89
CA VAL A 14 -2.35 35.57 -5.61
C VAL A 14 -1.33 36.57 -5.05
N GLU A 15 -0.54 36.15 -4.04
CA GLU A 15 0.54 36.91 -3.43
C GLU A 15 1.90 36.22 -3.63
N LEU A 16 2.95 36.99 -3.95
CA LEU A 16 4.26 36.46 -4.33
C LEU A 16 4.92 35.69 -3.16
N GLY A 17 5.09 34.38 -3.33
CA GLY A 17 5.70 33.49 -2.34
C GLY A 17 4.72 32.83 -1.36
N GLU A 18 3.40 33.02 -1.52
CA GLU A 18 2.37 32.35 -0.70
C GLU A 18 2.54 30.82 -0.67
N SER A 19 3.01 30.23 -1.77
CA SER A 19 3.29 28.79 -1.89
C SER A 19 4.42 28.32 -0.95
N LEU A 20 5.47 29.13 -0.80
CA LEU A 20 6.63 28.85 0.06
C LEU A 20 6.33 29.10 1.54
N LEU A 21 5.50 30.12 1.83
CA LEU A 21 5.00 30.39 3.18
C LEU A 21 4.12 29.22 3.65
N SER A 22 3.10 28.86 2.86
CA SER A 22 2.21 27.73 3.13
C SER A 22 2.95 26.40 3.28
N ARG A 23 4.00 26.14 2.48
CA ARG A 23 4.85 24.93 2.65
C ARG A 23 5.59 24.93 3.98
N THR A 24 5.98 26.10 4.48
CA THR A 24 6.67 26.25 5.77
C THR A 24 5.69 26.06 6.94
N GLU A 25 4.50 26.63 6.85
CA GLU A 25 3.43 26.47 7.86
C GLU A 25 2.97 25.01 7.98
N THR A 26 2.88 24.29 6.86
CA THR A 26 2.45 22.88 6.84
C THR A 26 3.57 21.89 7.21
N LEU A 27 4.84 22.32 7.26
CA LEU A 27 6.01 21.45 7.41
C LEU A 27 5.97 20.55 8.66
N ALA A 28 5.50 21.08 9.79
CA ALA A 28 5.39 20.35 11.06
C ALA A 28 4.24 19.29 11.08
N SER A 29 3.37 19.29 10.07
CA SER A 29 2.27 18.33 9.94
C SER A 29 2.70 16.99 9.34
N PHE A 30 3.78 16.95 8.55
CA PHE A 30 4.17 15.76 7.80
C PHE A 30 4.67 14.62 8.70
N ARG A 31 4.40 13.36 8.31
CA ARG A 31 4.60 12.16 9.16
C ARG A 31 5.25 10.96 8.45
N GLU A 32 5.07 10.84 7.13
CA GLU A 32 5.63 9.77 6.30
C GLU A 32 6.84 10.32 5.50
N LEU A 33 6.91 10.01 4.19
CA LEU A 33 7.96 10.44 3.27
C LEU A 33 7.85 11.92 2.85
N GLY A 34 6.84 12.66 3.32
CA GLY A 34 6.59 14.06 2.96
C GLY A 34 5.87 14.27 1.63
N PRO A 35 5.53 15.54 1.31
CA PRO A 35 4.81 15.92 0.10
C PRO A 35 5.67 15.80 -1.16
N PRO A 36 5.06 15.90 -2.36
CA PRO A 36 5.78 16.15 -3.61
C PRO A 36 6.75 17.32 -3.49
N ASP A 37 7.79 17.28 -4.32
CA ASP A 37 8.72 18.40 -4.41
C ASP A 37 8.01 19.60 -5.05
N LEU A 38 8.19 20.77 -4.46
CA LEU A 38 7.57 22.01 -4.90
C LEU A 38 8.62 22.84 -5.65
N VAL A 39 8.27 23.32 -6.84
CA VAL A 39 9.10 24.29 -7.57
C VAL A 39 8.32 25.59 -7.72
N HIS A 40 8.82 26.64 -7.06
CA HIS A 40 8.35 28.02 -7.21
C HIS A 40 9.20 28.76 -8.22
N VAL A 41 8.60 29.67 -8.98
CA VAL A 41 9.27 30.53 -9.96
C VAL A 41 8.70 31.95 -9.94
N ILE A 42 9.59 32.94 -10.10
CA ILE A 42 9.22 34.34 -10.32
C ILE A 42 9.58 34.71 -11.75
N LYS A 43 8.58 35.16 -12.50
CA LYS A 43 8.66 35.59 -13.90
C LYS A 43 8.50 37.10 -13.95
N THR A 44 9.34 37.80 -14.73
CA THR A 44 9.34 39.28 -14.80
C THR A 44 9.31 39.80 -16.23
N THR A 45 8.76 41.00 -16.42
CA THR A 45 8.69 41.70 -17.71
C THR A 45 9.91 42.58 -18.02
N GLY A 46 10.85 42.75 -17.09
CA GLY A 46 12.06 43.55 -17.29
C GLY A 46 12.63 44.15 -15.99
N THR A 47 13.58 45.07 -16.12
CA THR A 47 14.33 45.67 -15.00
C THR A 47 13.95 47.13 -14.67
N SER A 48 12.95 47.69 -15.35
CA SER A 48 12.47 49.07 -15.10
C SER A 48 11.48 49.13 -13.93
N ALA A 49 11.27 50.30 -13.32
CA ALA A 49 10.32 50.53 -12.21
C ALA A 49 8.81 50.37 -12.55
N ARG A 50 8.48 49.65 -13.63
CA ARG A 50 7.15 49.14 -13.99
C ARG A 50 7.18 47.64 -14.30
N SER A 51 8.24 46.94 -13.90
CA SER A 51 8.39 45.49 -14.00
C SER A 51 7.25 44.80 -13.25
N ARG A 52 6.46 43.98 -13.95
CA ARG A 52 5.48 43.12 -13.30
C ARG A 52 6.14 41.78 -13.03
N ASP A 53 6.43 41.53 -11.77
CA ASP A 53 6.75 40.19 -11.29
C ASP A 53 5.45 39.39 -11.13
N ILE A 54 5.51 38.11 -11.46
CA ILE A 54 4.42 37.13 -11.32
C ILE A 54 5.03 35.84 -10.75
N GLY A 55 4.45 35.35 -9.66
CA GLY A 55 4.78 34.08 -9.05
C GLY A 55 3.94 32.95 -9.61
N SER A 56 4.56 31.80 -9.86
CA SER A 56 3.83 30.56 -10.10
C SER A 56 4.59 29.36 -9.55
N TYR A 57 3.90 28.24 -9.36
CA TYR A 57 4.49 27.01 -8.86
C TYR A 57 3.95 25.76 -9.57
N HIS A 58 4.70 24.66 -9.49
CA HIS A 58 4.26 23.33 -9.90
C HIS A 58 4.87 22.26 -9.00
N TYR A 59 4.30 21.05 -9.03
CA TYR A 59 4.84 19.89 -8.31
C TYR A 59 5.65 19.01 -9.26
N VAL A 60 6.73 18.40 -8.76
CA VAL A 60 7.56 17.47 -9.54
C VAL A 60 8.03 16.27 -8.70
N SER A 61 8.32 15.16 -9.36
CA SER A 61 9.09 14.03 -8.79
C SER A 61 10.05 13.46 -9.83
N GLY A 62 11.07 12.73 -9.37
CA GLY A 62 12.09 12.12 -10.24
C GLY A 62 13.17 13.08 -10.76
N VAL A 63 13.31 14.26 -10.15
CA VAL A 63 14.50 15.10 -10.35
C VAL A 63 15.63 14.58 -9.45
N ASP A 64 16.87 14.61 -9.93
CA ASP A 64 18.03 14.18 -9.14
C ASP A 64 18.31 15.19 -8.01
N ALA A 65 17.88 14.86 -6.80
CA ALA A 65 18.04 15.68 -5.60
C ALA A 65 19.38 15.46 -4.88
N SER A 66 20.40 14.84 -5.51
CA SER A 66 21.70 14.58 -4.87
C SER A 66 22.59 15.81 -4.70
N SER A 67 22.23 16.97 -5.25
CA SER A 67 22.98 18.22 -5.08
C SER A 67 22.18 19.47 -5.43
N SER A 68 22.57 20.61 -4.86
CA SER A 68 22.05 21.93 -5.24
C SER A 68 22.25 22.25 -6.72
N ALA A 69 23.34 21.79 -7.33
CA ALA A 69 23.62 21.98 -8.75
C ALA A 69 22.61 21.27 -9.66
N ALA A 70 22.18 20.06 -9.31
CA ALA A 70 21.18 19.31 -10.07
C ALA A 70 19.78 19.95 -9.96
N LEU A 71 19.37 20.35 -8.76
CA LEU A 71 18.10 21.06 -8.54
C LEU A 71 18.08 22.45 -9.21
N ALA A 72 19.21 23.16 -9.19
CA ALA A 72 19.36 24.43 -9.92
C ALA A 72 19.36 24.25 -11.44
N ALA A 73 19.92 23.14 -11.96
CA ALA A 73 19.85 22.81 -13.38
C ALA A 73 18.39 22.56 -13.82
N TYR A 74 17.56 21.93 -12.99
CA TYR A 74 16.12 21.80 -13.24
C TYR A 74 15.45 23.19 -13.35
N ILE A 75 15.64 24.09 -12.39
CA ILE A 75 15.07 25.45 -12.44
C ILE A 75 15.55 26.19 -13.70
N ASN A 76 16.85 26.15 -14.01
CA ASN A 76 17.42 26.80 -15.18
C ASN A 76 16.80 26.28 -16.49
N SER A 77 16.44 24.99 -16.57
CA SER A 77 15.80 24.40 -17.77
C SER A 77 14.44 25.04 -18.09
N LEU A 78 13.72 25.56 -17.09
CA LEU A 78 12.44 26.26 -17.26
C LEU A 78 12.59 27.59 -18.02
N THR A 79 13.82 28.10 -18.19
CA THR A 79 14.12 29.25 -19.05
C THR A 79 13.86 28.95 -20.54
N TYR A 80 13.92 27.69 -20.96
CA TYR A 80 13.58 27.26 -22.32
C TYR A 80 12.08 27.00 -22.53
N GLU A 81 11.33 26.85 -21.44
CA GLU A 81 9.87 26.67 -21.45
C GLU A 81 9.10 28.00 -21.56
N LEU A 82 9.73 29.15 -21.31
CA LEU A 82 9.16 30.46 -21.63
C LEU A 82 9.33 30.76 -23.13
N ASP A 83 8.32 31.39 -23.74
CA ASP A 83 8.32 31.79 -25.16
C ASP A 83 9.41 32.84 -25.44
N GLN A 84 10.61 32.36 -25.81
CA GLN A 84 11.78 33.21 -26.09
C GLN A 84 11.63 34.00 -27.40
N ASN A 85 10.63 33.70 -28.23
CA ASN A 85 10.55 34.24 -29.58
C ASN A 85 9.11 34.70 -29.93
N PRO A 86 8.59 35.75 -29.26
CA PRO A 86 7.42 36.46 -29.75
C PRO A 86 7.73 36.99 -31.16
N GLY A 87 7.21 36.31 -32.18
CA GLY A 87 7.51 36.59 -33.58
C GLY A 87 7.24 38.05 -33.96
N PHE A 88 7.83 38.53 -35.05
CA PHE A 88 7.95 39.96 -35.43
C PHE A 88 6.65 40.82 -35.40
N PHE A 89 5.46 40.19 -35.37
CA PHE A 89 4.15 40.86 -35.27
C PHE A 89 3.41 40.60 -33.93
N SER A 90 4.09 40.08 -32.92
CA SER A 90 3.51 39.64 -31.64
C SER A 90 3.54 40.75 -30.58
N ASN A 91 2.41 41.41 -30.35
CA ASN A 91 2.21 42.41 -29.27
C ASN A 91 2.20 41.81 -27.84
N LYS A 92 2.79 40.62 -27.62
CA LYS A 92 2.92 40.00 -26.29
C LYS A 92 4.12 40.60 -25.56
N VAL A 93 3.95 40.96 -24.29
CA VAL A 93 5.08 41.27 -23.41
C VAL A 93 5.86 39.98 -23.14
N ALA A 94 7.16 39.99 -23.42
CA ALA A 94 8.05 38.87 -23.16
C ALA A 94 8.37 38.78 -21.66
N TYR A 95 8.13 37.63 -21.04
CA TYR A 95 8.56 37.35 -19.67
C TYR A 95 9.90 36.61 -19.66
N LYS A 96 10.67 36.83 -18.61
CA LYS A 96 11.91 36.09 -18.32
C LYS A 96 11.84 35.50 -16.91
N LEU A 97 12.46 34.34 -16.72
CA LEU A 97 12.64 33.75 -15.40
C LEU A 97 13.64 34.60 -14.63
N LYS A 98 13.21 35.17 -13.50
CA LYS A 98 14.00 36.05 -12.62
C LYS A 98 14.67 35.25 -11.51
N SER A 99 13.92 34.33 -10.92
CA SER A 99 14.38 33.44 -9.86
C SER A 99 13.44 32.23 -9.74
N GLY A 100 13.86 31.22 -8.98
CA GLY A 100 13.00 30.14 -8.54
C GLY A 100 13.53 29.47 -7.27
N ALA A 101 12.70 28.68 -6.62
CA ALA A 101 13.05 27.89 -5.45
C ALA A 101 12.57 26.45 -5.62
N TYR A 102 13.48 25.48 -5.50
CA TYR A 102 13.15 24.05 -5.43
C TYR A 102 13.08 23.64 -3.96
N CYS A 103 12.00 22.99 -3.52
CA CYS A 103 11.82 22.53 -2.15
C CYS A 103 11.59 21.01 -2.11
N CYS A 104 12.50 20.29 -1.44
CA CYS A 104 12.54 18.84 -1.37
C CYS A 104 12.56 18.40 0.10
N PHE A 105 11.57 17.61 0.54
CA PHE A 105 11.50 17.18 1.93
C PHE A 105 12.47 16.01 2.20
N ASN A 106 13.23 16.09 3.29
CA ASN A 106 14.02 14.99 3.84
C ASN A 106 13.21 14.32 4.97
N ALA A 107 12.81 13.06 4.78
CA ALA A 107 11.99 12.33 5.72
C ALA A 107 12.77 11.73 6.92
N PHE A 108 14.08 11.52 6.78
CA PHE A 108 14.95 11.06 7.89
C PHE A 108 15.10 12.17 8.94
N SER A 109 15.64 13.33 8.53
CA SER A 109 15.87 14.46 9.44
C SER A 109 14.64 15.37 9.65
N ARG A 110 13.56 15.14 8.88
CA ARG A 110 12.29 15.91 8.93
C ARG A 110 12.48 17.42 8.72
N VAL A 111 13.09 17.76 7.59
CA VAL A 111 13.43 19.13 7.18
C VAL A 111 13.16 19.33 5.69
N ASP A 112 12.93 20.58 5.27
CA ASP A 112 12.69 20.93 3.86
C ASP A 112 13.96 21.56 3.27
N VAL A 113 14.66 20.83 2.40
CA VAL A 113 15.86 21.33 1.71
C VAL A 113 15.42 22.26 0.58
N ARG A 114 15.95 23.48 0.55
CA ARG A 114 15.58 24.51 -0.41
C ARG A 114 16.78 25.00 -1.22
N VAL A 115 16.59 25.14 -2.52
CA VAL A 115 17.58 25.69 -3.46
C VAL A 115 16.99 26.91 -4.15
N GLU A 116 17.41 28.10 -3.75
CA GLU A 116 17.07 29.38 -4.40
C GLU A 116 18.03 29.64 -5.57
N VAL A 117 17.51 29.93 -6.75
CA VAL A 117 18.28 30.31 -7.95
C VAL A 117 17.88 31.70 -8.39
N ARG A 118 18.85 32.57 -8.70
CA ARG A 118 18.65 33.94 -9.17
C ARG A 118 19.31 34.09 -10.55
N ILE A 119 18.59 34.57 -11.55
CA ILE A 119 18.99 34.47 -12.97
C ILE A 119 19.15 35.85 -13.63
N PRO A 120 20.32 36.16 -14.22
CA PRO A 120 21.62 35.50 -14.03
C PRO A 120 22.20 35.88 -12.66
N GLY A 121 22.86 34.94 -11.97
CA GLY A 121 23.33 35.19 -10.60
C GLY A 121 23.68 33.92 -9.83
N SER A 122 23.32 33.92 -8.54
CA SER A 122 23.69 32.93 -7.55
C SER A 122 22.74 31.74 -7.47
N VAL A 123 23.27 30.60 -7.02
CA VAL A 123 22.52 29.52 -6.39
C VAL A 123 22.80 29.59 -4.89
N ASP A 124 21.76 29.57 -4.07
CA ASP A 124 21.81 29.46 -2.61
C ASP A 124 21.08 28.18 -2.19
N ALA A 125 21.59 27.49 -1.17
CA ALA A 125 21.09 26.19 -0.76
C ALA A 125 21.13 26.05 0.78
N TYR A 126 19.95 25.88 1.36
CA TYR A 126 19.75 25.86 2.81
C TYR A 126 18.68 24.84 3.19
N VAL A 127 18.57 24.57 4.48
CA VAL A 127 17.61 23.66 5.10
C VAL A 127 16.63 24.48 5.92
N VAL A 128 15.33 24.17 5.84
CA VAL A 128 14.30 24.74 6.71
C VAL A 128 13.83 23.68 7.70
N ASP A 129 13.93 23.99 8.99
CA ASP A 129 13.46 23.10 10.06
C ASP A 129 11.96 23.25 10.37
N LEU A 130 11.44 22.42 11.28
CA LEU A 130 10.03 22.42 11.70
C LEU A 130 9.58 23.72 12.41
N ARG A 131 10.50 24.63 12.72
CA ARG A 131 10.24 25.96 13.31
C ARG A 131 10.33 27.09 12.26
N GLY A 132 10.72 26.76 11.03
CA GLY A 132 10.92 27.72 9.94
C GLY A 132 12.31 28.36 9.91
N GLU A 133 13.25 27.91 10.75
CA GLU A 133 14.60 28.47 10.81
C GLU A 133 15.48 27.91 9.67
N ARG A 134 16.37 28.76 9.13
CA ARG A 134 17.28 28.41 8.03
C ARG A 134 18.62 27.91 8.58
N HIS A 135 19.08 26.76 8.09
CA HIS A 135 20.36 26.12 8.43
C HIS A 135 21.17 25.77 7.18
N GLU A 136 22.48 25.56 7.30
CA GLU A 136 23.33 25.15 6.16
C GLU A 136 23.09 23.67 5.75
N THR A 137 23.32 23.33 4.47
CA THR A 137 23.21 21.95 4.00
C THR A 137 24.51 21.16 4.21
N THR A 138 24.43 19.94 4.76
CA THR A 138 25.58 19.02 4.87
C THR A 138 25.52 17.90 3.81
N PRO A 139 26.63 17.21 3.50
CA PRO A 139 26.64 16.07 2.56
C PRO A 139 25.68 14.94 2.96
N GLU A 140 25.48 14.71 4.26
CA GLU A 140 24.58 13.70 4.81
C GLU A 140 23.12 14.06 4.52
N ILE A 141 22.75 15.34 4.69
CA ILE A 141 21.41 15.85 4.33
C ILE A 141 21.16 15.70 2.83
N TRP A 142 22.18 15.90 1.98
CA TRP A 142 22.08 15.66 0.54
C TRP A 142 21.86 14.18 0.19
N GLN A 143 22.47 13.24 0.91
CA GLN A 143 22.22 11.81 0.70
C GLN A 143 20.82 11.39 1.21
N GLU A 144 20.38 11.92 2.35
CA GLU A 144 19.06 11.65 2.93
C GLU A 144 17.91 12.23 2.09
N VAL A 145 18.05 13.44 1.57
CA VAL A 145 17.01 14.07 0.74
C VAL A 145 16.91 13.42 -0.64
N TYR A 146 18.05 13.03 -1.24
CA TYR A 146 18.09 12.23 -2.47
C TYR A 146 17.30 10.93 -2.31
N LEU A 147 17.58 10.16 -1.25
CA LEU A 147 16.88 8.90 -1.01
C LEU A 147 15.39 9.13 -0.66
N SER A 148 15.06 10.20 0.07
CA SER A 148 13.67 10.58 0.35
C SER A 148 12.87 10.88 -0.94
N ALA A 149 13.46 11.64 -1.87
CA ALA A 149 12.84 11.99 -3.14
C ALA A 149 12.64 10.76 -4.06
N LEU A 150 13.63 9.86 -4.12
CA LEU A 150 13.50 8.60 -4.85
C LEU A 150 12.40 7.72 -4.26
N LEU A 151 12.36 7.53 -2.94
CA LEU A 151 11.35 6.69 -2.29
C LEU A 151 9.93 7.26 -2.46
N ARG A 152 9.73 8.58 -2.35
CA ARG A 152 8.45 9.24 -2.72
C ARG A 152 8.04 8.90 -4.15
N SER A 153 8.96 9.05 -5.11
CA SER A 153 8.66 8.83 -6.53
C SER A 153 8.43 7.35 -6.87
N ILE A 154 9.05 6.41 -6.14
CA ILE A 154 8.91 4.97 -6.34
C ILE A 154 7.60 4.44 -5.72
N LEU A 155 7.38 4.69 -4.43
CA LEU A 155 6.23 4.14 -3.71
C LEU A 155 4.92 4.79 -4.18
N TYR A 156 4.88 6.13 -4.25
CA TYR A 156 3.69 6.89 -4.62
C TYR A 156 3.53 7.13 -6.14
N ALA A 157 4.17 6.30 -6.98
CA ALA A 157 3.99 6.33 -8.44
C ALA A 157 2.51 6.19 -8.84
N ASP A 158 1.82 5.22 -8.26
CA ASP A 158 0.44 4.82 -8.61
C ASP A 158 -0.62 5.26 -7.57
N ASP A 159 -0.18 5.77 -6.41
CA ASP A 159 -1.04 6.15 -5.28
C ASP A 159 -2.08 7.18 -5.74
N ALA A 160 -3.36 6.90 -5.47
CA ALA A 160 -4.49 7.71 -5.89
C ALA A 160 -4.47 9.13 -5.28
N ASN A 161 -3.88 9.29 -4.09
CA ASN A 161 -3.70 10.59 -3.43
C ASN A 161 -2.68 11.46 -4.19
N TYR A 162 -1.74 10.83 -4.91
CA TYR A 162 -0.70 11.46 -5.71
C TYR A 162 -1.11 11.63 -7.20
N ARG A 163 -2.42 11.78 -7.46
CA ARG A 163 -3.01 12.17 -8.75
C ARG A 163 -3.38 13.66 -8.78
N LEU A 164 -2.49 14.49 -8.24
CA LEU A 164 -2.65 15.93 -8.16
C LEU A 164 -2.66 16.57 -9.56
N ALA A 165 -3.52 17.57 -9.77
CA ALA A 165 -3.50 18.35 -11.01
C ALA A 165 -2.13 19.04 -11.17
N GLY A 166 -1.57 19.01 -12.39
CA GLY A 166 -0.30 19.67 -12.69
C GLY A 166 0.94 19.11 -12.00
N TYR A 167 0.90 17.87 -11.51
CA TYR A 167 2.05 17.18 -10.92
C TYR A 167 2.83 16.40 -11.99
N ARG A 168 4.08 16.78 -12.21
CA ARG A 168 4.97 16.17 -13.21
C ARG A 168 5.80 15.03 -12.61
N LYS A 169 5.64 13.81 -13.13
CA LYS A 169 6.46 12.64 -12.70
C LYS A 169 7.49 12.32 -13.78
N LEU A 170 8.77 12.47 -13.46
CA LEU A 170 9.91 12.05 -14.30
C LEU A 170 10.37 10.64 -13.93
N ASP A 171 11.24 10.03 -14.74
CA ASP A 171 11.98 8.82 -14.39
C ASP A 171 12.96 9.11 -13.23
N PRO A 172 12.74 8.59 -12.00
CA PRO A 172 13.62 8.84 -10.86
C PRO A 172 14.98 8.15 -10.98
N ILE A 173 15.05 7.05 -11.75
CA ILE A 173 16.28 6.29 -12.01
C ILE A 173 16.36 6.08 -13.54
N SER A 174 17.08 6.99 -14.20
CA SER A 174 17.12 7.09 -15.67
C SER A 174 18.31 6.37 -16.33
N SER A 175 19.24 5.80 -15.54
CA SER A 175 20.34 4.98 -16.04
C SER A 175 20.80 3.92 -15.01
N PRO A 176 21.53 2.88 -15.44
CA PRO A 176 22.18 1.93 -14.53
C PRO A 176 23.16 2.60 -13.54
N ASP A 177 23.80 3.71 -13.93
CA ASP A 177 24.66 4.49 -13.01
C ASP A 177 23.84 5.20 -11.92
N ALA A 178 22.63 5.65 -12.23
CA ALA A 178 21.70 6.18 -11.24
C ALA A 178 21.17 5.07 -10.31
N GLU A 179 20.95 3.86 -10.84
CA GLU A 179 20.58 2.69 -10.03
C GLU A 179 21.69 2.28 -9.06
N HIS A 180 22.96 2.33 -9.49
CA HIS A 180 24.10 2.10 -8.61
C HIS A 180 24.20 3.17 -7.51
N ARG A 181 23.97 4.45 -7.83
CA ARG A 181 23.90 5.55 -6.83
C ARG A 181 22.74 5.37 -5.84
N PHE A 182 21.57 4.91 -6.30
CA PHE A 182 20.44 4.57 -5.43
C PHE A 182 20.79 3.43 -4.46
N LEU A 183 21.36 2.33 -4.97
CA LEU A 183 21.81 1.20 -4.14
C LEU A 183 22.87 1.62 -3.12
N GLN A 184 23.83 2.48 -3.50
CA GLN A 184 24.85 2.99 -2.59
C GLN A 184 24.25 3.90 -1.49
N ALA A 185 23.28 4.75 -1.83
CA ALA A 185 22.57 5.57 -0.84
C ALA A 185 21.72 4.70 0.10
N ALA A 186 21.07 3.66 -0.43
CA ALA A 186 20.33 2.68 0.35
C ALA A 186 21.26 1.90 1.31
N GLU A 187 22.44 1.45 0.87
CA GLU A 187 23.42 0.75 1.71
C GLU A 187 23.93 1.63 2.86
N ASN A 188 24.22 2.91 2.59
CA ASN A 188 24.64 3.88 3.60
C ASN A 188 23.56 4.16 4.66
N LEU A 189 22.30 4.34 4.22
CA LEU A 189 21.19 4.78 5.08
C LEU A 189 20.30 3.64 5.60
N PHE A 190 20.60 2.38 5.26
CA PHE A 190 19.77 1.20 5.58
C PHE A 190 19.33 1.14 7.05
N PHE A 191 20.27 1.30 7.98
CA PHE A 191 20.03 1.22 9.43
C PHE A 191 19.32 2.46 10.01
N LYS A 192 19.10 3.51 9.20
CA LYS A 192 18.16 4.60 9.50
C LYS A 192 16.77 4.38 8.88
N GLY A 193 16.57 3.37 8.04
CA GLY A 193 15.36 3.19 7.22
C GLY A 193 14.04 3.20 8.00
N TRP A 194 14.05 2.70 9.24
CA TRP A 194 12.90 2.74 10.16
C TRP A 194 12.40 4.17 10.49
N GLN A 195 13.25 5.19 10.37
CA GLN A 195 12.89 6.59 10.65
C GLN A 195 11.89 7.16 9.61
N LEU A 196 11.82 6.55 8.43
CA LEU A 196 10.93 6.92 7.33
C LEU A 196 9.47 6.51 7.56
N GLY A 197 9.21 5.62 8.52
CA GLY A 197 7.92 4.94 8.67
C GLY A 197 7.80 3.67 7.83
N SER A 198 6.59 3.14 7.79
CA SER A 198 6.23 1.81 7.26
C SER A 198 4.83 1.84 6.65
N ASP A 199 4.47 0.77 5.91
CA ASP A 199 3.14 0.67 5.33
C ASP A 199 2.02 0.59 6.40
N PRO A 200 0.77 1.03 6.11
CA PRO A 200 -0.26 1.27 7.12
C PRO A 200 -0.81 0.02 7.86
N GLU A 201 -0.36 -1.18 7.46
CA GLU A 201 -0.62 -2.45 8.11
C GLU A 201 0.43 -2.83 9.18
N ILE A 202 1.56 -2.11 9.24
CA ILE A 202 2.66 -2.30 10.20
C ILE A 202 2.55 -1.25 11.32
N GLN A 203 2.58 -1.66 12.59
CA GLN A 203 2.49 -0.73 13.72
C GLN A 203 3.83 -0.04 14.00
N VAL A 204 4.92 -0.80 13.99
CA VAL A 204 6.27 -0.33 14.32
C VAL A 204 7.22 -0.62 13.16
N ALA A 205 7.75 0.43 12.54
CA ALA A 205 8.75 0.31 11.51
C ALA A 205 10.04 -0.34 12.06
N THR A 206 10.50 -1.43 11.44
CA THR A 206 11.71 -2.17 11.84
C THR A 206 12.84 -1.93 10.82
N VAL A 207 14.00 -2.57 11.02
CA VAL A 207 15.10 -2.55 10.05
C VAL A 207 14.70 -3.19 8.71
N VAL A 208 13.80 -4.18 8.73
CA VAL A 208 13.30 -4.86 7.52
C VAL A 208 11.92 -4.41 7.06
N SER A 209 11.09 -3.85 7.93
CA SER A 209 9.73 -3.40 7.62
C SER A 209 9.63 -1.88 7.69
N ASN A 210 10.05 -1.21 6.62
CA ASN A 210 10.01 0.26 6.49
C ASN A 210 9.92 0.69 5.01
N HIS A 211 9.71 1.97 4.75
CA HIS A 211 9.57 2.48 3.37
C HIS A 211 10.84 2.36 2.51
N LEU A 212 12.05 2.29 3.08
CA LEU A 212 13.26 2.04 2.28
C LEU A 212 13.27 0.60 1.75
N THR A 213 13.02 -0.40 2.61
CA THR A 213 12.98 -1.80 2.19
C THR A 213 11.81 -2.10 1.25
N ALA A 214 10.63 -1.53 1.54
CA ALA A 214 9.48 -1.59 0.63
C ALA A 214 9.76 -0.92 -0.72
N GLY A 215 10.44 0.24 -0.75
CA GLY A 215 10.82 0.93 -1.99
C GLY A 215 11.81 0.14 -2.85
N ILE A 216 12.83 -0.47 -2.24
CA ILE A 216 13.78 -1.35 -2.92
C ILE A 216 13.03 -2.56 -3.50
N LEU A 217 12.23 -3.26 -2.69
CA LEU A 217 11.48 -4.44 -3.13
C LEU A 217 10.44 -4.10 -4.20
N LYS A 218 9.78 -2.94 -4.15
CA LYS A 218 8.87 -2.48 -5.21
C LYS A 218 9.65 -2.27 -6.51
N TYR A 219 10.67 -1.43 -6.50
CA TYR A 219 11.44 -1.05 -7.69
C TYR A 219 12.10 -2.25 -8.39
N PHE A 220 12.74 -3.16 -7.64
CA PHE A 220 13.37 -4.34 -8.22
C PHE A 220 12.37 -5.48 -8.50
N GLY A 221 11.40 -5.70 -7.61
CA GLY A 221 10.47 -6.82 -7.69
C GLY A 221 9.41 -6.67 -8.78
N GLU A 222 8.88 -5.46 -8.99
CA GLU A 222 7.95 -5.16 -10.10
C GLU A 222 8.63 -5.32 -11.47
N ALA A 223 9.93 -5.01 -11.57
CA ALA A 223 10.75 -5.29 -12.74
C ALA A 223 11.24 -6.75 -12.82
N SER A 224 10.97 -7.59 -11.81
CA SER A 224 11.52 -8.95 -11.65
C SER A 224 13.06 -9.04 -11.61
N ARG A 225 13.76 -7.94 -11.30
CA ARG A 225 15.23 -7.84 -11.24
C ARG A 225 15.72 -7.97 -9.80
N TYR A 226 15.49 -9.13 -9.19
CA TYR A 226 15.77 -9.36 -7.77
C TYR A 226 17.27 -9.47 -7.43
N GLU A 227 18.14 -9.78 -8.40
CA GLU A 227 19.59 -9.91 -8.23
C GLU A 227 20.20 -8.70 -7.51
N GLN A 228 19.85 -7.49 -7.94
CA GLN A 228 20.41 -6.24 -7.41
C GLN A 228 19.95 -5.99 -5.96
N ALA A 229 18.76 -6.50 -5.59
CA ALA A 229 18.25 -6.46 -4.22
C ALA A 229 18.92 -7.52 -3.33
N VAL A 230 19.10 -8.77 -3.81
CA VAL A 230 19.87 -9.82 -3.08
C VAL A 230 21.28 -9.33 -2.78
N ASN A 231 22.00 -8.84 -3.80
CA ASN A 231 23.38 -8.33 -3.66
C ASN A 231 23.52 -7.16 -2.68
N LEU A 232 22.45 -6.42 -2.38
CA LEU A 232 22.43 -5.40 -1.33
C LEU A 232 22.13 -6.04 0.03
N PHE A 233 21.06 -6.83 0.14
CA PHE A 233 20.61 -7.40 1.40
C PHE A 233 21.59 -8.43 1.99
N GLU A 234 22.33 -9.19 1.19
CA GLU A 234 23.33 -10.15 1.71
C GLU A 234 24.51 -9.46 2.42
N LYS A 235 25.00 -8.33 1.91
CA LYS A 235 26.03 -7.51 2.60
C LYS A 235 25.53 -7.01 3.96
N LEU A 236 24.24 -6.69 4.03
CA LEU A 236 23.60 -6.12 5.21
C LEU A 236 23.21 -7.20 6.23
N TRP A 237 22.89 -8.41 5.78
CA TRP A 237 22.64 -9.59 6.62
C TRP A 237 23.85 -9.93 7.50
N ALA A 238 25.07 -9.78 6.99
CA ALA A 238 26.30 -9.93 7.77
C ALA A 238 26.44 -8.94 8.95
N ARG A 239 25.54 -7.96 9.08
CA ARG A 239 25.47 -6.99 10.20
C ARG A 239 24.21 -7.12 11.06
N GLU A 240 23.13 -7.71 10.53
CA GLU A 240 21.82 -7.80 11.18
C GLU A 240 21.08 -9.07 10.69
N PRO A 241 20.96 -10.12 11.52
CA PRO A 241 20.35 -11.40 11.11
C PRO A 241 18.92 -11.29 10.57
N GLU A 242 18.11 -10.32 11.02
CA GLU A 242 16.73 -10.17 10.55
C GLU A 242 16.64 -9.85 9.04
N VAL A 243 17.68 -9.23 8.45
CA VAL A 243 17.76 -8.89 7.02
C VAL A 243 17.68 -10.13 6.12
N ALA A 244 17.98 -11.32 6.63
CA ALA A 244 17.76 -12.58 5.93
C ALA A 244 16.31 -12.80 5.46
N ALA A 245 15.31 -12.14 6.06
CA ALA A 245 13.93 -12.15 5.55
C ALA A 245 13.84 -11.54 4.15
N LEU A 246 14.53 -10.41 3.92
CA LEU A 246 14.58 -9.70 2.63
C LEU A 246 15.43 -10.47 1.61
N VAL A 247 16.54 -11.08 2.07
CA VAL A 247 17.39 -11.98 1.24
C VAL A 247 16.57 -13.17 0.75
N ALA A 248 15.87 -13.87 1.66
CA ALA A 248 15.05 -15.03 1.32
C ALA A 248 13.87 -14.68 0.40
N GLN A 249 13.17 -13.57 0.66
CA GLN A 249 12.11 -13.06 -0.22
C GLN A 249 12.64 -12.78 -1.64
N SER A 250 13.82 -12.17 -1.73
CA SER A 250 14.43 -11.83 -3.02
C SER A 250 14.94 -13.07 -3.78
N TYR A 251 15.51 -14.07 -3.08
CA TYR A 251 15.84 -15.37 -3.68
C TYR A 251 14.59 -16.13 -4.17
N VAL A 252 13.47 -16.12 -3.44
CA VAL A 252 12.19 -16.66 -3.93
C VAL A 252 11.74 -15.91 -5.19
N GLY A 253 11.95 -14.59 -5.28
CA GLY A 253 11.72 -13.80 -6.49
C GLY A 253 12.59 -14.19 -7.70
N MET A 254 13.78 -14.77 -7.46
CA MET A 254 14.66 -15.36 -8.47
C MET A 254 14.31 -16.82 -8.81
N ASN A 255 13.37 -17.45 -8.09
CA ASN A 255 13.12 -18.90 -8.06
C ASN A 255 14.25 -19.74 -7.41
N GLU A 256 15.20 -19.11 -6.72
CA GLU A 256 16.32 -19.74 -6.00
C GLU A 256 15.87 -20.23 -4.61
N GLU A 257 14.81 -21.05 -4.61
CA GLU A 257 14.08 -21.47 -3.42
C GLU A 257 14.94 -22.26 -2.42
N ILE A 258 15.91 -23.03 -2.91
CA ILE A 258 16.82 -23.81 -2.05
C ILE A 258 17.71 -22.87 -1.24
N LYS A 259 18.28 -21.84 -1.89
CA LYS A 259 19.10 -20.80 -1.23
C LYS A 259 18.24 -20.01 -0.23
N ALA A 260 17.01 -19.63 -0.61
CA ALA A 260 16.08 -18.97 0.31
C ALA A 260 15.78 -19.81 1.58
N VAL A 261 15.53 -21.12 1.44
CA VAL A 261 15.26 -22.01 2.58
C VAL A 261 16.49 -22.21 3.47
N GLN A 262 17.69 -22.30 2.88
CA GLN A 262 18.95 -22.37 3.65
C GLN A 262 19.19 -21.09 4.45
N VAL A 263 19.01 -19.92 3.83
CA VAL A 263 19.11 -18.60 4.48
C VAL A 263 18.12 -18.48 5.65
N MET A 264 16.83 -18.77 5.42
CA MET A 264 15.83 -18.76 6.50
C MET A 264 16.18 -19.74 7.62
N HIS A 265 16.65 -20.95 7.30
CA HIS A 265 17.01 -21.96 8.29
C HIS A 265 18.20 -21.55 9.17
N SER A 266 19.18 -20.83 8.63
CA SER A 266 20.29 -20.28 9.42
C SER A 266 19.81 -19.11 10.29
N ALA A 267 19.15 -18.11 9.70
CA ALA A 267 18.74 -16.91 10.42
C ALA A 267 17.69 -17.19 11.52
N ILE A 268 16.77 -18.15 11.33
CA ILE A 268 15.79 -18.54 12.35
C ILE A 268 16.44 -19.27 13.53
N LYS A 269 17.60 -19.94 13.35
CA LYS A 269 18.37 -20.50 14.48
C LYS A 269 19.01 -19.42 15.35
N GLU A 270 19.44 -18.32 14.73
CA GLU A 270 20.09 -17.19 15.40
C GLU A 270 19.06 -16.23 16.02
N THR A 271 17.95 -15.98 15.31
CA THR A 271 16.90 -15.02 15.69
C THR A 271 15.49 -15.63 15.63
N PRO A 272 15.18 -16.66 16.45
CA PRO A 272 13.90 -17.38 16.43
C PRO A 272 12.67 -16.55 16.83
N GLN A 273 12.86 -15.27 17.19
CA GLN A 273 11.80 -14.34 17.56
C GLN A 273 11.45 -13.32 16.46
N SER A 274 12.17 -13.29 15.33
CA SER A 274 11.81 -12.41 14.20
C SER A 274 10.54 -12.91 13.52
N TYR A 275 9.44 -12.16 13.66
CA TYR A 275 8.20 -12.46 12.93
C TYR A 275 8.37 -12.30 11.41
N ALA A 276 9.33 -11.49 10.94
CA ALA A 276 9.63 -11.29 9.52
C ALA A 276 10.22 -12.55 8.88
N LEU A 277 11.18 -13.21 9.54
CA LEU A 277 11.72 -14.50 9.10
C LEU A 277 10.64 -15.60 9.11
N LEU A 278 9.81 -15.63 10.16
CA LEU A 278 8.70 -16.57 10.26
C LEU A 278 7.65 -16.31 9.17
N HIS A 279 7.38 -15.06 8.79
CA HIS A 279 6.49 -14.71 7.67
C HIS A 279 7.05 -15.17 6.31
N ALA A 280 8.33 -14.95 6.03
CA ALA A 280 8.97 -15.45 4.81
C ALA A 280 8.85 -16.98 4.72
N GLN A 281 9.05 -17.69 5.84
CA GLN A 281 8.89 -19.14 5.92
C GLN A 281 7.42 -19.56 5.74
N VAL A 282 6.45 -18.85 6.32
CA VAL A 282 5.02 -19.11 6.15
C VAL A 282 4.62 -18.98 4.68
N ASP A 283 4.96 -17.88 4.01
CA ASP A 283 4.52 -17.67 2.62
C ASP A 283 5.21 -18.64 1.64
N PHE A 284 6.46 -19.06 1.91
CA PHE A 284 7.07 -20.19 1.20
C PHE A 284 6.34 -21.52 1.44
N LEU A 285 6.01 -21.85 2.69
CA LEU A 285 5.26 -23.09 3.00
C LEU A 285 3.88 -23.09 2.35
N ARG A 286 3.21 -21.93 2.26
CA ARG A 286 1.92 -21.77 1.58
C ARG A 286 2.03 -21.92 0.08
N SER A 287 3.06 -21.34 -0.57
CA SER A 287 3.27 -21.53 -2.03
C SER A 287 3.57 -22.99 -2.40
N LYS A 288 4.09 -23.79 -1.45
CA LYS A 288 4.29 -25.24 -1.58
C LYS A 288 3.12 -26.11 -1.09
N GLY A 289 1.96 -25.51 -0.78
CA GLY A 289 0.77 -26.24 -0.32
C GLY A 289 0.91 -26.90 1.05
N LYS A 290 1.91 -26.52 1.86
CA LYS A 290 2.19 -27.07 3.19
C LYS A 290 1.46 -26.28 4.29
N HIS A 291 0.16 -26.06 4.09
CA HIS A 291 -0.66 -25.20 4.94
C HIS A 291 -0.66 -25.62 6.43
N GLU A 292 -0.61 -26.93 6.73
CA GLU A 292 -0.44 -27.47 8.09
C GLU A 292 0.89 -27.09 8.78
N TRP A 293 1.96 -26.87 8.00
CA TRP A 293 3.24 -26.40 8.53
C TRP A 293 3.25 -24.87 8.62
N ALA A 294 2.72 -24.19 7.61
CA ALA A 294 2.51 -22.76 7.60
C ALA A 294 1.69 -22.29 8.81
N LEU A 295 0.61 -23.00 9.18
CA LEU A 295 -0.20 -22.70 10.36
C LEU A 295 0.60 -22.73 11.67
N LYS A 296 1.55 -23.67 11.80
CA LYS A 296 2.38 -23.79 13.01
C LYS A 296 3.38 -22.64 13.13
N VAL A 297 4.01 -22.27 12.01
CA VAL A 297 4.94 -21.12 11.94
C VAL A 297 4.19 -19.79 12.11
N ALA A 298 2.99 -19.64 11.54
CA ALA A 298 2.16 -18.44 11.70
C ALA A 298 1.70 -18.25 13.16
N LYS A 299 1.40 -19.34 13.89
CA LYS A 299 1.15 -19.29 15.34
C LYS A 299 2.37 -18.84 16.13
N GLN A 300 3.58 -19.24 15.71
CA GLN A 300 4.82 -18.74 16.31
C GLN A 300 5.02 -17.25 16.01
N ALA A 301 4.79 -16.79 14.78
CA ALA A 301 4.88 -15.37 14.42
C ALA A 301 3.94 -14.47 15.25
N VAL A 302 2.69 -14.91 15.47
CA VAL A 302 1.73 -14.23 16.37
C VAL A 302 2.22 -14.23 17.83
N ASN A 303 2.81 -15.32 18.32
CA ASN A 303 3.39 -15.34 19.67
C ASN A 303 4.61 -14.43 19.82
N CYS A 304 5.37 -14.18 18.74
CA CYS A 304 6.52 -13.28 18.72
C CYS A 304 6.11 -11.79 18.66
N ALA A 305 5.11 -11.45 17.83
CA ALA A 305 4.60 -10.08 17.69
C ALA A 305 3.06 -10.06 17.71
N PRO A 306 2.44 -10.20 18.90
CA PRO A 306 0.98 -10.24 19.06
C PRO A 306 0.31 -8.86 18.94
N SER A 307 1.08 -7.77 18.95
CA SER A 307 0.58 -6.40 18.71
C SER A 307 0.52 -6.02 17.23
N GLU A 308 1.21 -6.75 16.35
CA GLU A 308 1.28 -6.44 14.92
C GLU A 308 0.09 -7.03 14.15
N PHE A 309 -0.61 -6.21 13.38
CA PHE A 309 -1.77 -6.63 12.58
C PHE A 309 -1.39 -7.73 11.57
N VAL A 310 -0.21 -7.60 10.95
CA VAL A 310 0.25 -8.52 9.91
C VAL A 310 0.41 -9.96 10.37
N THR A 311 0.71 -10.23 11.64
CA THR A 311 0.87 -11.60 12.15
C THR A 311 -0.49 -12.30 12.27
N TRP A 312 -1.49 -11.61 12.85
CA TRP A 312 -2.87 -12.10 12.93
C TRP A 312 -3.53 -12.21 11.56
N ALA A 313 -3.28 -11.27 10.66
CA ALA A 313 -3.73 -11.36 9.27
C ALA A 313 -3.12 -12.58 8.55
N LYS A 314 -1.82 -12.84 8.74
CA LYS A 314 -1.12 -14.01 8.17
C LYS A 314 -1.63 -15.34 8.76
N LEU A 315 -1.87 -15.39 10.07
CA LEU A 315 -2.48 -16.56 10.71
C LEU A 315 -3.92 -16.79 10.24
N THR A 316 -4.69 -15.72 10.02
CA THR A 316 -6.03 -15.80 9.42
C THR A 316 -5.95 -16.36 8.01
N GLU A 317 -5.03 -15.88 7.17
CA GLU A 317 -4.77 -16.44 5.83
C GLU A 317 -4.49 -17.95 5.89
N CYS A 318 -3.68 -18.44 6.84
CA CYS A 318 -3.42 -19.87 7.04
C CYS A 318 -4.65 -20.69 7.47
N TYR A 319 -5.56 -20.14 8.28
CA TYR A 319 -6.80 -20.83 8.64
C TYR A 319 -7.81 -20.89 7.49
N ILE A 320 -7.89 -19.85 6.66
CA ILE A 320 -8.72 -19.85 5.43
C ILE A 320 -8.15 -20.85 4.41
N ASP A 321 -6.82 -20.95 4.28
CA ASP A 321 -6.13 -21.95 3.45
C ASP A 321 -6.39 -23.42 3.91
N LEU A 322 -6.81 -23.63 5.16
CA LEU A 322 -7.09 -24.96 5.76
C LEU A 322 -8.60 -25.22 5.95
N GLU A 323 -9.48 -24.38 5.40
CA GLU A 323 -10.94 -24.46 5.55
C GLU A 323 -11.43 -24.42 7.03
N GLN A 324 -10.60 -23.90 7.94
CA GLN A 324 -10.91 -23.79 9.38
C GLN A 324 -11.65 -22.48 9.66
N TRP A 325 -12.86 -22.34 9.11
CA TRP A 325 -13.62 -21.09 9.05
C TRP A 325 -13.88 -20.44 10.42
N GLU A 326 -14.20 -21.22 11.45
CA GLU A 326 -14.40 -20.72 12.81
C GLU A 326 -13.10 -20.16 13.43
N SER A 327 -11.98 -20.88 13.25
CA SER A 327 -10.65 -20.42 13.65
C SER A 327 -10.22 -19.17 12.90
N ALA A 328 -10.54 -19.05 11.61
CA ALA A 328 -10.27 -17.87 10.80
C ALA A 328 -11.04 -16.65 11.34
N LEU A 329 -12.33 -16.79 11.65
CA LEU A 329 -13.14 -15.72 12.25
C LEU A 329 -12.63 -15.32 13.64
N TYR A 330 -12.33 -16.27 14.53
CA TYR A 330 -11.74 -15.98 15.84
C TYR A 330 -10.40 -15.23 15.72
N THR A 331 -9.57 -15.58 14.74
CA THR A 331 -8.27 -14.95 14.50
C THR A 331 -8.45 -13.54 13.93
N LEU A 332 -9.35 -13.36 12.96
CA LEU A 332 -9.67 -12.07 12.37
C LEU A 332 -10.20 -11.08 13.42
N ASN A 333 -11.12 -11.52 14.29
CA ASN A 333 -11.62 -10.71 15.40
C ASN A 333 -10.56 -10.41 16.48
N SER A 334 -9.42 -11.11 16.45
CA SER A 334 -8.29 -10.87 17.35
C SER A 334 -7.20 -9.98 16.71
N CYS A 335 -7.37 -9.54 15.46
CA CYS A 335 -6.46 -8.61 14.80
C CYS A 335 -6.44 -7.24 15.52
N PRO A 336 -5.27 -6.73 15.94
CA PRO A 336 -5.14 -5.36 16.42
C PRO A 336 -5.30 -4.38 15.26
N MET A 337 -6.15 -3.37 15.41
CA MET A 337 -6.51 -2.44 14.32
C MET A 337 -5.86 -1.08 14.54
N PHE A 338 -5.28 -0.50 13.48
CA PHE A 338 -4.51 0.74 13.54
C PHE A 338 -5.21 1.89 12.83
N THR A 339 -5.02 3.11 13.34
CA THR A 339 -5.45 4.35 12.68
C THR A 339 -4.65 4.56 11.40
N TYR A 340 -5.31 4.60 10.26
CA TYR A 340 -4.70 4.98 8.99
C TYR A 340 -4.27 6.45 9.03
N ASN A 341 -2.99 6.73 8.79
CA ASN A 341 -2.50 8.08 8.55
C ASN A 341 -2.79 8.46 7.09
N GLU A 342 -3.27 9.69 6.87
CA GLU A 342 -3.35 10.23 5.51
C GLU A 342 -1.95 10.50 4.96
N ARG A 343 -1.78 10.38 3.63
CA ARG A 343 -0.53 10.74 2.97
C ARG A 343 -0.20 12.21 3.15
N ASP A 344 1.09 12.52 3.31
CA ASP A 344 1.60 13.89 3.40
C ASP A 344 1.28 14.69 2.12
N LEU A 345 0.19 15.45 2.14
CA LEU A 345 -0.22 16.32 1.03
C LEU A 345 -0.21 17.79 1.47
N HIS A 346 0.54 18.62 0.75
CA HIS A 346 0.59 20.06 0.98
C HIS A 346 -0.70 20.73 0.48
N ARG A 347 -1.56 21.15 1.42
CA ARG A 347 -2.77 21.93 1.15
C ARG A 347 -2.41 23.38 0.80
N MET A 348 -2.37 23.69 -0.49
CA MET A 348 -2.05 25.03 -1.02
C MET A 348 -3.19 26.05 -0.84
N PRO A 349 -2.87 27.36 -0.88
CA PRO A 349 -3.82 28.43 -1.19
C PRO A 349 -4.54 28.19 -2.53
N THR A 350 -5.68 28.87 -2.73
CA THR A 350 -6.40 28.81 -4.02
C THR A 350 -5.67 29.67 -5.06
N PRO A 351 -5.15 29.10 -6.16
CA PRO A 351 -4.35 29.87 -7.11
C PRO A 351 -5.19 30.88 -7.90
N ALA A 352 -4.59 32.04 -8.19
CA ALA A 352 -5.22 33.12 -8.96
C ALA A 352 -5.66 32.67 -10.37
N ARG A 353 -4.91 31.76 -10.99
CA ARG A 353 -5.30 30.99 -12.18
C ARG A 353 -4.42 29.76 -12.37
N SER A 354 -4.96 28.72 -12.99
CA SER A 354 -4.18 27.52 -13.39
C SER A 354 -3.80 27.58 -14.87
N HIS A 355 -2.68 26.96 -15.23
CA HIS A 355 -2.28 26.70 -16.62
C HIS A 355 -1.89 25.23 -16.74
N LEU A 356 -2.70 24.45 -17.47
CA LEU A 356 -2.50 23.02 -17.67
C LEU A 356 -2.44 22.75 -19.19
N PRO A 357 -1.26 22.91 -19.82
CA PRO A 357 -1.14 22.81 -21.27
C PRO A 357 -1.29 21.36 -21.73
N VAL A 358 -1.98 21.15 -22.85
CA VAL A 358 -2.08 19.86 -23.52
C VAL A 358 -1.06 19.83 -24.66
N LYS A 359 -0.21 18.80 -24.68
CA LYS A 359 0.81 18.60 -25.72
C LYS A 359 0.12 18.25 -27.03
N THR A 360 0.45 18.93 -28.14
CA THR A 360 -0.31 18.85 -29.41
C THR A 360 -0.49 17.42 -29.90
N PHE A 361 0.57 16.61 -29.84
CA PHE A 361 0.56 15.21 -30.27
C PHE A 361 -0.40 14.30 -29.46
N ILE A 362 -0.82 14.71 -28.26
CA ILE A 362 -1.85 14.02 -27.48
C ILE A 362 -3.22 14.33 -28.08
N THR A 363 -3.53 15.59 -28.33
CA THR A 363 -4.78 16.02 -28.99
C THR A 363 -4.89 15.41 -30.39
N GLU A 364 -3.79 15.39 -31.14
CA GLU A 364 -3.69 14.76 -32.47
C GLU A 364 -3.82 13.23 -32.44
N SER A 365 -3.64 12.58 -31.27
CA SER A 365 -3.71 11.11 -31.17
C SER A 365 -5.14 10.57 -31.17
N GLY A 366 -6.12 11.35 -30.70
CA GLY A 366 -7.50 10.90 -30.52
C GLY A 366 -7.67 9.73 -29.53
N LEU A 367 -6.70 9.49 -28.63
CA LEU A 367 -6.71 8.36 -27.69
C LEU A 367 -7.24 8.69 -26.30
N VAL A 368 -7.45 9.97 -25.99
CA VAL A 368 -7.93 10.47 -24.70
C VAL A 368 -9.06 11.46 -24.98
N ASP A 369 -10.28 11.09 -24.60
CA ASP A 369 -11.46 11.93 -24.76
C ASP A 369 -11.48 13.08 -23.72
N GLU A 370 -12.19 14.16 -24.02
CA GLU A 370 -12.51 15.18 -23.01
C GLU A 370 -13.65 14.66 -22.13
N GLU A 371 -13.44 14.60 -20.81
CA GLU A 371 -14.44 14.11 -19.85
C GLU A 371 -15.74 14.94 -19.91
N SER A 372 -16.82 14.33 -20.39
CA SER A 372 -18.13 14.97 -20.35
C SER A 372 -18.70 14.88 -18.94
N ALA A 373 -19.32 15.97 -18.46
CA ALA A 373 -19.97 15.98 -17.15
C ALA A 373 -21.04 14.88 -16.98
N ARG A 374 -21.60 14.38 -18.09
CA ARG A 374 -22.57 13.28 -18.13
C ARG A 374 -21.96 11.90 -17.91
N ASP A 375 -20.66 11.73 -18.20
CA ASP A 375 -19.99 10.42 -18.08
C ASP A 375 -19.75 10.05 -16.62
N ASN A 376 -19.76 11.07 -15.75
CA ASN A 376 -19.60 10.99 -14.30
C ASN A 376 -20.94 10.90 -13.54
N GLU A 377 -22.09 10.90 -14.23
CA GLU A 377 -23.39 10.59 -13.63
C GLU A 377 -23.48 9.08 -13.28
N ALA A 378 -23.97 8.74 -12.10
CA ALA A 378 -24.17 7.36 -11.64
C ALA A 378 -25.22 7.30 -10.51
N ASP A 379 -25.80 6.11 -10.27
CA ASP A 379 -26.72 5.89 -9.15
C ASP A 379 -26.09 6.28 -7.80
N VAL A 380 -26.82 7.08 -7.03
CA VAL A 380 -26.47 7.52 -5.67
C VAL A 380 -26.25 6.33 -4.73
N ALA A 381 -26.91 5.19 -4.95
CA ALA A 381 -26.67 3.96 -4.20
C ALA A 381 -25.28 3.36 -4.49
N LEU A 382 -24.82 3.39 -5.75
CA LEU A 382 -23.49 2.92 -6.15
C LEU A 382 -22.38 3.86 -5.64
N LEU A 383 -22.62 5.17 -5.72
CA LEU A 383 -21.70 6.21 -5.21
C LEU A 383 -21.57 6.21 -3.68
N ARG A 384 -22.52 5.59 -2.95
CA ARG A 384 -22.53 5.50 -1.47
C ARG A 384 -22.11 4.14 -0.93
N LEU A 385 -21.59 3.23 -1.75
CA LEU A 385 -21.00 1.98 -1.27
C LEU A 385 -19.89 2.30 -0.24
N PRO A 386 -19.89 1.68 0.96
CA PRO A 386 -18.94 2.01 2.02
C PRO A 386 -17.56 1.34 1.85
N ALA A 387 -17.47 0.17 1.20
CA ALA A 387 -16.22 -0.57 1.06
C ALA A 387 -15.06 0.22 0.38
N PRO A 388 -15.28 1.04 -0.68
CA PRO A 388 -14.24 1.88 -1.28
C PRO A 388 -13.60 2.93 -0.34
N ALA A 389 -14.21 3.24 0.80
CA ALA A 389 -13.67 4.18 1.79
C ALA A 389 -12.71 3.53 2.80
N LEU A 390 -12.66 2.20 2.90
CA LEU A 390 -11.79 1.49 3.83
C LEU A 390 -10.30 1.70 3.51
N ARG A 391 -9.45 1.82 4.54
CA ARG A 391 -8.00 2.04 4.42
C ARG A 391 -7.23 1.20 5.45
N GLY A 392 -5.95 0.95 5.16
CA GLY A 392 -5.03 0.21 6.04
C GLY A 392 -5.55 -1.14 6.51
N THR A 393 -5.30 -1.44 7.79
CA THR A 393 -5.78 -2.64 8.50
C THR A 393 -7.25 -3.01 8.21
N PHE A 394 -8.18 -2.04 8.17
CA PHE A 394 -9.60 -2.28 7.88
C PHE A 394 -9.85 -2.76 6.45
N ALA A 395 -9.13 -2.23 5.46
CA ALA A 395 -9.23 -2.68 4.07
C ALA A 395 -8.63 -4.09 3.88
N LYS A 396 -7.49 -4.38 4.52
CA LYS A 396 -6.87 -5.71 4.49
C LYS A 396 -7.72 -6.75 5.24
N ALA A 397 -8.35 -6.39 6.36
CA ALA A 397 -9.31 -7.24 7.06
C ALA A 397 -10.58 -7.51 6.22
N TYR A 398 -11.10 -6.50 5.53
CA TYR A 398 -12.23 -6.66 4.60
C TYR A 398 -11.90 -7.64 3.46
N ALA A 399 -10.69 -7.58 2.90
CA ALA A 399 -10.25 -8.54 1.88
C ALA A 399 -10.19 -10.00 2.39
N LEU A 400 -9.89 -10.21 3.68
CA LEU A 400 -9.95 -11.55 4.30
C LEU A 400 -11.39 -12.04 4.47
N LEU A 401 -12.31 -11.15 4.84
CA LEU A 401 -13.75 -11.46 4.93
C LEU A 401 -14.38 -11.71 3.54
N GLY A 402 -13.91 -11.00 2.51
CA GLY A 402 -14.21 -11.26 1.10
C GLY A 402 -13.72 -12.63 0.64
N ARG A 403 -12.49 -13.04 1.02
CA ARG A 403 -11.99 -14.40 0.80
C ARG A 403 -12.89 -15.45 1.47
N LEU A 404 -13.30 -15.23 2.72
CA LEU A 404 -14.20 -16.14 3.44
C LEU A 404 -15.54 -16.30 2.70
N VAL A 405 -16.25 -15.21 2.39
CA VAL A 405 -17.57 -15.32 1.75
C VAL A 405 -17.48 -15.90 0.33
N SER A 406 -16.37 -15.67 -0.39
CA SER A 406 -16.13 -16.29 -1.70
C SER A 406 -15.87 -17.80 -1.63
N SER A 407 -15.52 -18.36 -0.46
CA SER A 407 -15.30 -19.79 -0.26
C SER A 407 -16.55 -20.54 0.24
N ILE A 408 -17.33 -19.94 1.14
CA ILE A 408 -18.46 -20.62 1.81
C ILE A 408 -19.85 -20.00 1.54
N GLY A 409 -19.93 -18.81 0.94
CA GLY A 409 -21.18 -18.08 0.78
C GLY A 409 -21.64 -17.34 2.04
N TRP A 410 -22.66 -16.50 1.88
CA TRP A 410 -23.13 -15.57 2.93
C TRP A 410 -23.82 -16.27 4.11
N ASP A 411 -24.71 -17.23 3.83
CA ASP A 411 -25.54 -17.84 4.88
C ASP A 411 -24.71 -18.75 5.81
N GLU A 412 -23.74 -19.50 5.26
CA GLU A 412 -22.78 -20.27 6.04
C GLU A 412 -21.81 -19.37 6.81
N LEU A 413 -21.39 -18.24 6.22
CA LEU A 413 -20.59 -17.24 6.92
C LEU A 413 -21.35 -16.62 8.11
N LEU A 414 -22.66 -16.37 7.97
CA LEU A 414 -23.53 -15.98 9.09
C LEU A 414 -23.71 -17.11 10.12
N ARG A 415 -23.85 -18.37 9.67
CA ARG A 415 -23.90 -19.53 10.57
C ARG A 415 -22.64 -19.61 11.43
N TYR A 416 -21.46 -19.53 10.83
CA TYR A 416 -20.19 -19.51 11.55
C TYR A 416 -20.04 -18.25 12.43
N ARG A 417 -20.42 -17.05 11.97
CA ARG A 417 -20.48 -15.84 12.82
C ARG A 417 -21.35 -16.07 14.06
N SER A 418 -22.50 -16.73 13.93
CA SER A 418 -23.41 -17.04 15.05
C SER A 418 -22.91 -18.15 15.98
N ASN A 419 -22.10 -19.09 15.48
CA ASN A 419 -21.41 -20.09 16.30
C ASN A 419 -20.30 -19.46 17.15
N VAL A 420 -19.49 -18.61 16.51
CA VAL A 420 -18.23 -18.05 17.02
C VAL A 420 -18.46 -16.86 17.95
N PHE A 421 -19.46 -16.03 17.67
CA PHE A 421 -19.61 -14.72 18.31
C PHE A 421 -20.90 -14.54 19.14
N VAL A 422 -20.79 -13.55 20.04
CA VAL A 422 -21.85 -12.89 20.79
C VAL A 422 -21.90 -11.44 20.34
N MET A 423 -23.10 -10.90 20.08
CA MET A 423 -23.25 -9.47 19.75
C MET A 423 -23.26 -8.63 21.03
N GLU A 424 -22.81 -7.37 20.96
CA GLU A 424 -22.73 -6.52 22.16
C GLU A 424 -24.11 -6.27 22.79
N GLU A 425 -25.18 -6.19 21.99
CA GLU A 425 -26.56 -6.05 22.49
C GLU A 425 -27.04 -7.29 23.24
N GLU A 426 -26.73 -8.49 22.75
CA GLU A 426 -27.03 -9.76 23.43
C GLU A 426 -26.29 -9.85 24.77
N TYR A 427 -25.00 -9.50 24.76
CA TYR A 427 -24.16 -9.49 25.96
C TYR A 427 -24.64 -8.46 26.99
N ARG A 428 -25.04 -7.26 26.56
CA ARG A 428 -25.63 -6.22 27.42
C ARG A 428 -26.99 -6.66 27.98
N ALA A 429 -27.86 -7.24 27.16
CA ALA A 429 -29.16 -7.74 27.57
C ALA A 429 -29.04 -8.85 28.63
N GLN A 430 -28.12 -9.80 28.44
CA GLN A 430 -27.82 -10.81 29.46
C GLN A 430 -27.26 -10.18 30.74
N LYS A 431 -26.31 -9.25 30.64
CA LYS A 431 -25.74 -8.60 31.81
C LYS A 431 -26.78 -7.82 32.62
N ALA A 432 -27.76 -7.21 31.95
CA ALA A 432 -28.90 -6.53 32.58
C ALA A 432 -29.91 -7.51 33.19
N ALA A 433 -30.20 -8.64 32.53
CA ALA A 433 -31.08 -9.69 33.08
C ALA A 433 -30.47 -10.34 34.34
N VAL A 434 -29.16 -10.59 34.34
CA VAL A 434 -28.41 -11.17 35.48
C VAL A 434 -28.28 -10.19 36.66
N THR A 435 -28.55 -8.89 36.49
CA THR A 435 -28.59 -7.91 37.59
C THR A 435 -29.99 -7.63 38.14
N GLN A 436 -31.03 -8.38 37.74
CA GLN A 436 -32.31 -8.40 38.47
C GLN A 436 -32.27 -9.48 39.57
N PRO A 437 -32.42 -9.13 40.87
CA PRO A 437 -32.47 -10.13 41.94
C PRO A 437 -33.81 -10.87 41.99
N GLU A 438 -33.81 -12.18 42.28
CA GLU A 438 -35.04 -12.97 42.48
C GLU A 438 -35.73 -12.72 43.85
N ASP A 439 -35.15 -11.88 44.72
CA ASP A 439 -35.67 -11.57 46.06
C ASP A 439 -36.70 -10.42 46.07
N ALA A 440 -37.88 -10.66 45.51
CA ALA A 440 -39.00 -9.69 45.52
C ALA A 440 -40.39 -10.34 45.74
N ALA A 441 -40.46 -11.43 46.50
CA ALA A 441 -41.68 -12.20 46.74
C ALA A 441 -41.97 -12.42 48.24
N GLY A 442 -42.30 -11.35 48.99
CA GLY A 442 -42.76 -11.51 50.38
C GLY A 442 -42.76 -10.27 51.29
N ALA A 443 -43.62 -9.29 51.01
CA ALA A 443 -44.15 -8.35 52.02
C ALA A 443 -45.39 -7.60 51.49
N GLU A 444 -46.48 -7.57 52.25
CA GLU A 444 -47.64 -6.69 52.03
C GLU A 444 -47.68 -5.61 53.14
N ASP A 445 -48.57 -4.62 52.96
CA ASP A 445 -49.02 -3.57 53.91
C ASP A 445 -48.08 -2.40 54.33
N ASP A 446 -48.19 -1.33 53.53
CA ASP A 446 -48.90 -0.06 53.89
C ASP A 446 -48.13 1.23 54.33
N ALA A 447 -48.80 2.37 54.03
CA ALA A 447 -48.79 3.68 54.71
C ALA A 447 -47.67 4.74 54.47
N SER A 448 -47.62 5.32 53.26
CA SER A 448 -47.34 6.77 52.98
C SER A 448 -45.93 7.36 53.34
N ILE A 449 -45.37 8.41 52.71
CA ILE A 449 -45.87 9.76 52.32
C ILE A 449 -45.16 10.29 51.05
N ARG A 450 -45.75 11.28 50.35
CA ARG A 450 -45.21 11.99 49.15
C ARG A 450 -43.97 12.86 49.45
N GLY A 451 -42.98 12.95 48.53
CA GLY A 451 -41.72 13.66 48.79
C GLY A 451 -40.88 14.28 47.64
N MET A 452 -41.44 14.53 46.44
CA MET A 452 -40.81 15.30 45.31
C MET A 452 -39.58 14.68 44.58
N ALA A 453 -39.36 15.14 43.34
CA ALA A 453 -38.26 14.76 42.43
C ALA A 453 -37.28 15.94 42.20
N PRO A 454 -36.12 15.72 41.52
CA PRO A 454 -36.03 15.99 40.08
C PRO A 454 -35.37 14.83 39.27
N VAL A 455 -35.93 14.38 38.15
CA VAL A 455 -35.65 14.76 36.73
C VAL A 455 -34.18 14.84 36.25
N ASP A 456 -33.93 13.99 35.24
CA ASP A 456 -33.18 14.16 33.99
C ASP A 456 -31.65 14.34 33.95
N SER A 457 -31.01 13.35 33.31
CA SER A 457 -29.65 13.40 32.75
C SER A 457 -29.69 13.19 31.23
N PRO A 458 -29.24 14.16 30.40
CA PRO A 458 -28.81 13.92 29.01
C PRO A 458 -27.31 13.57 29.00
N ALA A 459 -26.89 12.43 28.45
CA ALA A 459 -26.66 12.15 27.02
C ALA A 459 -25.31 12.69 26.50
N ILE A 460 -24.46 11.78 26.01
CA ILE A 460 -23.10 12.05 25.51
C ILE A 460 -23.12 12.22 23.99
N ALA A 461 -22.57 13.31 23.47
CA ALA A 461 -22.31 13.48 22.02
C ALA A 461 -21.17 14.48 21.73
N SER A 462 -20.52 14.28 20.58
CA SER A 462 -19.55 15.16 19.89
C SER A 462 -18.26 15.56 20.63
N SER A 463 -17.12 15.23 20.01
CA SER A 463 -15.80 15.77 20.31
C SER A 463 -15.41 16.84 19.26
N THR A 464 -14.77 17.91 19.70
CA THR A 464 -14.14 18.92 18.82
C THR A 464 -12.91 19.47 19.56
N PRO A 465 -11.73 19.60 18.91
CA PRO A 465 -10.49 19.93 19.60
C PRO A 465 -10.41 21.41 20.00
N PRO A 466 -9.73 21.76 21.10
CA PRO A 466 -9.69 23.12 21.64
C PRO A 466 -8.64 24.02 20.95
N GLN A 467 -9.01 25.28 20.71
CA GLN A 467 -8.05 26.39 20.61
C GLN A 467 -7.75 26.96 22.01
N PRO A 468 -6.55 27.52 22.26
CA PRO A 468 -6.23 28.18 23.51
C PRO A 468 -6.69 29.65 23.53
N SER A 469 -7.39 30.08 24.58
CA SER A 469 -7.80 31.49 24.75
C SER A 469 -7.72 31.99 26.21
N THR A 470 -6.67 32.79 26.47
CA THR A 470 -6.67 34.04 27.27
C THR A 470 -7.69 34.25 28.41
N ALA A 471 -7.20 34.20 29.66
CA ALA A 471 -7.53 35.13 30.76
C ALA A 471 -6.36 35.07 31.80
N SER A 472 -5.78 36.14 32.36
CA SER A 472 -6.21 37.48 32.79
C SER A 472 -6.84 37.52 34.20
N GLY A 473 -6.20 38.27 35.12
CA GLY A 473 -6.58 38.41 36.55
C GLY A 473 -5.50 37.89 37.51
N ALA A 474 -4.40 38.56 37.88
CA ALA A 474 -4.12 39.98 38.20
C ALA A 474 -4.48 40.42 39.64
N ALA A 475 -3.47 40.61 40.50
CA ALA A 475 -3.45 41.60 41.61
C ALA A 475 -2.05 41.75 42.27
N LYS A 476 -1.51 42.99 42.27
CA LYS A 476 -0.63 43.69 43.25
C LYS A 476 0.53 42.93 43.95
N GLY A 477 1.77 43.43 44.05
CA GLY A 477 2.39 44.70 43.62
C GLY A 477 3.01 45.51 44.78
N LEU A 478 4.23 46.06 44.59
CA LEU A 478 4.89 47.10 45.41
C LEU A 478 6.15 47.63 44.68
N ASP A 479 6.63 48.81 45.09
CA ASP A 479 7.47 49.74 44.29
C ASP A 479 9.00 49.61 44.49
N GLY A 480 9.79 50.26 43.62
CA GLY A 480 11.25 50.46 43.78
C GLY A 480 11.93 51.14 42.58
N GLU A 481 12.66 52.24 42.81
CA GLU A 481 13.43 53.02 41.82
C GLU A 481 14.95 52.95 42.08
N ALA A 482 15.76 53.45 41.12
CA ALA A 482 17.19 53.83 41.23
C ALA A 482 18.23 52.71 41.46
N ASP A 483 19.53 52.84 41.15
CA ASP A 483 20.35 53.62 40.18
C ASP A 483 21.82 53.09 40.31
N ASP A 484 22.77 53.56 39.48
CA ASP A 484 24.25 53.37 39.58
C ASP A 484 24.84 51.92 39.46
N SER A 485 26.12 51.69 39.12
CA SER A 485 27.01 52.19 38.05
C SER A 485 28.37 51.43 38.07
N ALA A 486 29.43 51.98 37.42
CA ALA A 486 30.82 51.51 37.35
C ALA A 486 31.09 50.19 36.55
N GLU A 487 32.13 49.96 35.75
CA GLU A 487 33.29 50.66 35.11
C GLU A 487 34.18 49.49 34.55
N HIS A 488 35.18 49.58 33.65
CA HIS A 488 35.92 50.68 33.01
C HIS A 488 36.67 50.18 31.72
N SER A 489 36.95 51.07 30.73
CA SER A 489 38.03 51.06 29.70
C SER A 489 38.14 49.88 28.67
N GLU A 490 38.40 50.03 27.35
CA GLU A 490 39.30 50.91 26.52
C GLU A 490 40.80 50.51 26.58
N ASP A 491 41.69 50.62 25.57
CA ASP A 491 41.70 51.04 24.12
C ASP A 491 41.36 49.86 23.15
N ASP A 492 41.27 49.89 21.79
CA ASP A 492 41.48 50.82 20.64
C ASP A 492 42.76 50.67 19.73
N MET A 493 42.62 51.06 18.43
CA MET A 493 43.58 51.16 17.29
C MET A 493 44.14 49.88 16.62
N ASP A 494 44.60 49.88 15.34
CA ASP A 494 44.19 50.53 14.07
C ASP A 494 45.00 49.89 12.88
N SER A 495 44.48 49.97 11.64
CA SER A 495 45.10 49.80 10.29
C SER A 495 46.15 48.67 10.01
N ASN A 496 46.29 48.08 8.81
CA ASN A 496 46.28 48.68 7.47
C ASN A 496 46.16 47.61 6.34
N GLU A 497 46.06 48.02 5.07
CA GLU A 497 46.00 47.13 3.90
C GLU A 497 47.36 46.52 3.48
N LEU A 498 47.36 45.34 2.82
CA LEU A 498 47.94 45.13 1.46
C LEU A 498 48.05 43.63 1.05
N GLN A 499 47.81 43.36 -0.24
CA GLN A 499 48.25 42.17 -1.00
C GLN A 499 49.53 42.56 -1.81
N PRO A 500 50.34 41.65 -2.43
CA PRO A 500 50.01 40.27 -2.86
C PRO A 500 51.09 39.18 -2.65
N ALA A 501 50.83 38.01 -3.25
CA ALA A 501 51.51 36.72 -3.13
C ALA A 501 53.02 36.61 -3.49
N SER A 502 53.69 35.61 -2.87
CA SER A 502 54.45 34.57 -3.61
C SER A 502 54.92 33.36 -2.76
N ALA A 503 54.75 32.15 -3.32
CA ALA A 503 55.57 30.92 -3.20
C ALA A 503 56.10 30.37 -1.85
N ASP A 504 55.64 29.15 -1.54
CA ASP A 504 56.38 27.98 -1.00
C ASP A 504 57.50 28.11 0.04
N ALA A 505 57.18 27.70 1.28
CA ALA A 505 57.92 26.64 1.98
C ALA A 505 57.06 25.97 3.09
N ARG A 506 57.24 24.64 3.29
CA ARG A 506 56.70 23.78 4.37
C ARG A 506 55.29 23.16 4.18
N LYS A 507 55.20 22.17 3.28
CA LYS A 507 54.25 21.04 3.41
C LYS A 507 55.01 19.76 3.79
N SER A 508 54.85 19.25 5.02
CA SER A 508 55.43 17.95 5.41
C SER A 508 54.83 17.30 6.68
N GLN A 509 53.51 17.35 6.90
CA GLN A 509 52.78 16.40 7.76
C GLN A 509 51.26 16.54 7.57
N LEU A 510 50.49 15.55 8.05
CA LEU A 510 49.03 15.40 7.89
C LEU A 510 48.58 15.29 6.42
N GLY A 511 48.71 14.08 5.87
CA GLY A 511 48.41 13.79 4.46
C GLY A 511 46.92 13.65 4.16
N ILE A 512 46.27 14.76 3.79
CA ILE A 512 44.96 14.77 3.12
C ILE A 512 45.15 15.46 1.75
N ASN A 513 45.27 14.67 0.69
CA ASN A 513 45.29 15.19 -0.68
C ASN A 513 43.89 15.15 -1.27
N ALA A 514 43.21 16.30 -1.26
CA ALA A 514 42.15 16.57 -2.22
C ALA A 514 42.74 16.76 -3.64
N ALA A 515 41.87 16.70 -4.65
CA ALA A 515 42.16 16.81 -6.09
C ALA A 515 42.99 15.67 -6.71
N ALA A 516 42.29 14.76 -7.40
CA ALA A 516 42.81 13.96 -8.50
C ALA A 516 41.79 14.00 -9.65
N ASN A 517 42.24 14.33 -10.86
CA ASN A 517 41.39 14.27 -12.05
C ASN A 517 41.06 12.80 -12.38
N ALA A 518 39.80 12.52 -12.73
CA ALA A 518 39.33 11.18 -13.03
C ALA A 518 39.78 10.70 -14.43
N SER A 519 41.08 10.49 -14.62
CA SER A 519 41.63 9.79 -15.80
C SER A 519 41.71 8.29 -15.54
N SER A 520 40.99 7.53 -16.35
CA SER A 520 40.87 6.06 -16.35
C SER A 520 42.16 5.28 -16.00
N GLN A 521 42.19 4.66 -14.82
CA GLN A 521 42.98 3.45 -14.54
C GLN A 521 42.12 2.45 -13.75
N SER A 522 42.36 1.16 -13.97
CA SER A 522 41.43 0.08 -13.61
C SER A 522 41.47 -0.29 -12.12
N ILE A 523 40.36 -0.06 -11.42
CA ILE A 523 40.02 -0.72 -10.15
C ILE A 523 39.70 -2.21 -10.47
N PRO A 524 40.12 -3.19 -9.66
CA PRO A 524 39.91 -4.61 -9.97
C PRO A 524 38.43 -4.95 -10.07
N THR A 525 38.04 -5.53 -11.21
CA THR A 525 36.68 -6.01 -11.46
C THR A 525 36.33 -7.12 -10.47
N ILE A 526 35.22 -6.94 -9.76
CA ILE A 526 34.55 -8.02 -9.05
C ILE A 526 34.22 -9.10 -10.09
N LYS A 527 34.51 -10.37 -9.77
CA LYS A 527 34.06 -11.48 -10.60
C LYS A 527 32.54 -11.56 -10.51
N ILE A 528 31.88 -11.15 -11.59
CA ILE A 528 30.48 -11.48 -11.84
C ILE A 528 30.42 -13.01 -11.91
N SER A 529 29.60 -13.65 -11.06
CA SER A 529 29.33 -15.09 -11.18
C SER A 529 28.76 -15.36 -12.56
N THR A 530 29.44 -16.19 -13.31
CA THR A 530 29.10 -16.54 -14.69
C THR A 530 28.16 -17.73 -14.75
N GLU A 531 27.52 -17.98 -15.90
CA GLU A 531 26.71 -19.18 -16.10
C GLU A 531 27.51 -20.47 -15.79
N SER A 532 28.82 -20.48 -16.06
CA SER A 532 29.71 -21.59 -15.69
C SER A 532 29.89 -21.78 -14.17
N ASP A 533 29.69 -20.75 -13.34
CA ASP A 533 29.70 -20.89 -11.88
C ASP A 533 28.36 -21.52 -11.41
N HIS A 534 27.23 -21.15 -12.03
CA HIS A 534 25.93 -21.80 -11.80
C HIS A 534 25.91 -23.26 -12.30
N GLU A 535 26.50 -23.57 -13.46
CA GLU A 535 26.65 -24.96 -13.95
C GLU A 535 27.51 -25.79 -13.00
N ARG A 536 28.53 -25.18 -12.40
CA ARG A 536 29.40 -25.83 -11.42
C ARG A 536 28.71 -26.09 -10.09
N GLU A 537 28.04 -25.09 -9.50
CA GLU A 537 27.21 -25.29 -8.30
C GLU A 537 26.16 -26.39 -8.53
N LYS A 538 25.56 -26.43 -9.73
CA LYS A 538 24.61 -27.48 -10.13
C LYS A 538 25.26 -28.87 -10.21
N GLN A 539 26.47 -29.00 -10.77
CA GLN A 539 27.20 -30.28 -10.78
C GLN A 539 27.57 -30.75 -9.36
N GLU A 540 28.02 -29.82 -8.50
CA GLU A 540 28.34 -30.12 -7.10
C GLU A 540 27.07 -30.54 -6.31
N LEU A 541 25.90 -29.96 -6.62
CA LEU A 541 24.59 -30.41 -6.12
C LEU A 541 24.14 -31.77 -6.68
N GLU A 542 24.33 -32.03 -7.97
CA GLU A 542 24.00 -33.33 -8.58
C GLU A 542 24.86 -34.47 -8.01
N ASP A 543 26.14 -34.22 -7.73
CA ASP A 543 27.04 -35.21 -7.12
C ASP A 543 26.75 -35.40 -5.60
N TYR A 544 26.31 -34.36 -4.91
CA TYR A 544 25.73 -34.49 -3.56
C TYR A 544 24.46 -35.37 -3.58
N MET A 545 23.56 -35.17 -4.55
CA MET A 545 22.38 -36.03 -4.73
C MET A 545 22.73 -37.47 -5.13
N LYS A 546 23.77 -37.71 -5.92
CA LYS A 546 24.24 -39.07 -6.27
C LYS A 546 24.83 -39.78 -5.07
N THR A 547 25.67 -39.11 -4.28
CA THR A 547 26.28 -39.69 -3.06
C THR A 547 25.24 -40.01 -1.98
N MET A 548 24.15 -39.23 -1.88
CA MET A 548 23.04 -39.51 -0.96
C MET A 548 22.13 -40.68 -1.39
N ASN A 549 22.25 -41.18 -2.62
CA ASN A 549 21.37 -42.22 -3.21
C ASN A 549 22.07 -43.56 -3.53
N GLN A 550 23.33 -43.77 -3.13
CA GLN A 550 23.98 -45.08 -3.31
C GLN A 550 23.58 -46.08 -2.21
N PRO A 551 23.07 -47.28 -2.54
CA PRO A 551 22.84 -48.34 -1.56
C PRO A 551 24.17 -48.97 -1.14
N SER A 552 24.34 -49.20 0.16
CA SER A 552 25.56 -49.77 0.73
C SER A 552 25.80 -51.21 0.27
N GLY A 553 26.83 -51.41 -0.56
CA GLY A 553 27.37 -52.74 -0.88
C GLY A 553 28.07 -53.38 0.33
N PRO A 554 28.25 -54.72 0.34
CA PRO A 554 28.69 -55.44 1.53
C PRO A 554 30.15 -55.15 1.90
N GLN A 555 30.38 -54.92 3.18
CA GLN A 555 31.69 -54.74 3.79
C GLN A 555 32.16 -56.07 4.39
N ALA A 556 33.46 -56.36 4.29
CA ALA A 556 34.10 -57.52 4.91
C ALA A 556 35.34 -57.06 5.69
N ASP A 557 35.40 -57.48 6.96
CA ASP A 557 36.56 -57.74 7.84
C ASP A 557 37.72 -56.70 7.85
N ALA A 558 38.18 -56.17 8.99
CA ALA A 558 38.06 -56.64 10.38
C ALA A 558 38.45 -55.55 11.43
N ALA A 559 38.38 -55.97 12.70
CA ALA A 559 39.05 -55.45 13.91
C ALA A 559 38.40 -54.28 14.69
N ASP A 560 38.25 -54.54 15.99
CA ASP A 560 37.69 -53.68 17.04
C ASP A 560 38.55 -52.45 17.40
N ASP A 561 37.91 -51.43 18.02
CA ASP A 561 38.07 -51.25 19.48
C ASP A 561 36.85 -50.51 20.10
N ASP A 562 36.60 -50.66 21.41
CA ASP A 562 35.37 -50.22 22.11
C ASP A 562 35.48 -48.86 22.84
N ALA A 563 34.39 -48.08 22.85
CA ALA A 563 34.15 -47.00 23.82
C ALA A 563 32.64 -46.61 23.96
N THR A 564 31.80 -47.54 24.43
CA THR A 564 30.46 -47.35 25.03
C THR A 564 29.83 -45.93 25.17
N ARG A 565 28.58 -45.76 24.69
CA ARG A 565 27.43 -45.36 25.54
C ARG A 565 26.06 -45.61 24.89
N SER A 566 25.05 -45.80 25.73
CA SER A 566 23.78 -46.47 25.39
C SER A 566 22.68 -45.54 24.84
N SER A 567 21.91 -46.07 23.88
CA SER A 567 20.66 -45.51 23.38
C SER A 567 19.46 -45.75 24.31
N ILE A 568 18.41 -44.94 24.14
CA ILE A 568 17.05 -45.23 24.62
C ILE A 568 16.14 -45.28 23.39
N GLN A 569 15.37 -46.36 23.25
CA GLN A 569 14.46 -46.56 22.12
C GLN A 569 13.09 -45.91 22.38
N VAL A 570 12.47 -45.40 21.32
CA VAL A 570 11.02 -45.12 21.26
C VAL A 570 10.52 -45.62 19.91
N GLU A 571 9.62 -46.60 19.92
CA GLU A 571 9.05 -47.18 18.70
C GLU A 571 7.86 -46.35 18.16
N PRO A 572 7.75 -46.15 16.83
CA PRO A 572 6.55 -45.58 16.21
C PRO A 572 5.48 -46.67 15.93
N PRO A 573 4.18 -46.39 16.16
CA PRO A 573 3.12 -47.34 15.84
C PRO A 573 2.86 -47.46 14.33
N PRO A 574 2.47 -48.64 13.81
CA PRO A 574 2.28 -48.87 12.38
C PRO A 574 0.92 -48.38 11.84
N LEU A 575 0.86 -48.18 10.52
CA LEU A 575 -0.34 -47.84 9.75
C LEU A 575 -0.71 -49.02 8.82
N GLU A 576 -1.96 -49.46 8.86
CA GLU A 576 -2.50 -50.50 7.95
C GLU A 576 -3.31 -49.92 6.78
N LYS A 577 -3.33 -50.65 5.66
CA LYS A 577 -4.27 -50.52 4.52
C LYS A 577 -4.60 -51.94 3.98
N PRO A 578 -5.43 -52.13 2.95
CA PRO A 578 -6.81 -52.56 3.16
C PRO A 578 -7.13 -53.94 2.54
N ALA A 579 -8.27 -54.53 2.93
CA ALA A 579 -8.81 -55.76 2.33
C ALA A 579 -10.04 -55.48 1.44
N GLN A 580 -10.31 -56.38 0.48
CA GLN A 580 -11.41 -56.30 -0.49
C GLN A 580 -12.23 -57.61 -0.54
N ALA A 581 -13.39 -57.52 -1.23
CA ALA A 581 -14.32 -58.59 -1.61
C ALA A 581 -15.27 -59.11 -0.48
N SER A 582 -16.52 -59.54 -0.75
CA SER A 582 -17.27 -59.61 -2.03
C SER A 582 -18.77 -59.28 -1.83
N SER A 583 -19.39 -58.50 -2.73
CA SER A 583 -20.34 -58.93 -3.79
C SER A 583 -21.81 -59.18 -3.38
N GLY A 584 -22.75 -58.47 -4.01
CA GLY A 584 -24.20 -58.73 -3.99
C GLY A 584 -24.95 -57.73 -4.91
N HIS A 585 -25.91 -58.20 -5.70
CA HIS A 585 -26.77 -57.40 -6.61
C HIS A 585 -28.06 -56.95 -5.88
N GLU A 586 -28.97 -56.08 -6.38
CA GLU A 586 -29.51 -55.85 -7.74
C GLU A 586 -29.80 -54.36 -8.10
N ARG A 587 -30.52 -54.11 -9.21
CA ARG A 587 -30.73 -52.82 -9.89
C ARG A 587 -32.21 -52.39 -9.98
N SER A 588 -32.45 -51.07 -9.96
CA SER A 588 -33.30 -50.28 -10.91
C SER A 588 -33.22 -48.80 -10.46
N GLU A 589 -33.02 -47.79 -11.32
CA GLU A 589 -33.93 -47.24 -12.35
C GLU A 589 -35.30 -46.83 -11.75
N SER A 590 -35.80 -45.59 -11.86
CA SER A 590 -35.68 -44.67 -13.01
C SER A 590 -36.02 -43.19 -12.70
N THR A 591 -35.79 -42.35 -13.72
CA THR A 591 -36.35 -41.01 -14.06
C THR A 591 -37.84 -40.75 -13.70
N SER A 592 -38.41 -39.53 -13.65
CA SER A 592 -38.04 -38.20 -14.21
C SER A 592 -38.90 -37.02 -13.65
N THR A 593 -38.40 -35.79 -13.81
CA THR A 593 -39.06 -34.47 -14.03
C THR A 593 -40.56 -34.23 -13.73
N ALA A 594 -40.85 -33.06 -13.10
CA ALA A 594 -41.76 -31.97 -13.60
C ALA A 594 -42.69 -31.31 -12.53
N VAL A 595 -43.11 -30.08 -12.86
CA VAL A 595 -43.84 -29.01 -12.15
C VAL A 595 -44.98 -28.53 -13.10
N PRO A 596 -46.09 -27.78 -12.78
CA PRO A 596 -46.62 -27.15 -11.54
C PRO A 596 -48.14 -27.40 -11.23
N GLY A 597 -48.68 -26.73 -10.20
CA GLY A 597 -50.10 -26.26 -10.12
C GLY A 597 -51.08 -27.16 -9.35
N ASP A 598 -52.16 -26.67 -8.69
CA ASP A 598 -52.83 -25.36 -8.75
C ASP A 598 -53.57 -25.01 -7.40
N LEU A 599 -54.33 -23.91 -7.33
CA LEU A 599 -54.89 -23.29 -6.11
C LEU A 599 -56.41 -23.51 -5.87
N SER A 600 -56.81 -23.81 -4.62
CA SER A 600 -58.11 -23.44 -3.96
C SER A 600 -58.08 -23.92 -2.49
N VAL A 601 -58.48 -23.23 -1.41
CA VAL A 601 -59.37 -22.09 -1.08
C VAL A 601 -60.81 -22.49 -0.65
N ALA A 602 -61.12 -22.24 0.64
CA ALA A 602 -62.45 -22.22 1.31
C ALA A 602 -63.24 -23.57 1.47
N SER A 603 -64.11 -23.78 2.48
CA SER A 603 -64.28 -23.20 3.85
C SER A 603 -65.29 -24.05 4.69
N HIS A 604 -65.38 -23.76 6.00
CA HIS A 604 -66.46 -24.05 6.98
C HIS A 604 -66.78 -25.48 7.49
N ASN A 605 -66.51 -25.66 8.79
CA ASN A 605 -67.40 -26.10 9.89
C ASN A 605 -68.62 -27.00 9.63
N GLY A 606 -68.70 -28.12 10.36
CA GLY A 606 -69.94 -28.89 10.62
C GLY A 606 -69.85 -29.74 11.89
N THR A 607 -70.68 -29.44 12.90
CA THR A 607 -70.65 -30.03 14.25
C THR A 607 -71.17 -31.47 14.36
N GLY A 608 -70.62 -32.29 15.27
CA GLY A 608 -71.22 -33.55 15.72
C GLY A 608 -70.65 -34.01 17.07
N VAL A 609 -71.50 -34.52 17.99
CA VAL A 609 -71.13 -34.82 19.39
C VAL A 609 -71.57 -36.22 19.83
N ASN A 610 -70.65 -36.98 20.44
CA ASN A 610 -70.89 -38.03 21.45
C ASN A 610 -69.55 -38.37 22.14
N GLY A 611 -69.55 -38.95 23.36
CA GLY A 611 -68.29 -39.21 24.07
C GLY A 611 -68.36 -39.81 25.48
N LYS A 612 -67.39 -39.43 26.33
CA LYS A 612 -66.96 -39.99 27.64
C LYS A 612 -66.06 -41.25 27.56
N PRO A 613 -65.24 -41.53 28.61
CA PRO A 613 -64.76 -40.66 29.70
C PRO A 613 -63.26 -40.33 29.57
N GLY A 614 -62.79 -39.27 30.25
CA GLY A 614 -61.36 -38.92 30.30
C GLY A 614 -60.65 -39.37 31.59
N PRO A 615 -59.32 -39.52 31.57
CA PRO A 615 -58.49 -39.53 32.79
C PRO A 615 -58.39 -38.10 33.37
N ILE A 616 -57.96 -37.99 34.63
CA ILE A 616 -57.79 -36.72 35.34
C ILE A 616 -56.49 -36.04 34.87
N VAL A 617 -56.57 -34.76 34.51
CA VAL A 617 -55.42 -33.94 34.11
C VAL A 617 -54.82 -33.24 35.34
N ASN A 618 -53.63 -33.66 35.76
CA ASN A 618 -52.84 -32.93 36.75
C ASN A 618 -52.12 -31.77 36.04
N GLY A 619 -52.78 -30.61 35.94
CA GLY A 619 -52.24 -29.43 35.23
C GLY A 619 -50.92 -28.90 35.78
N GLU A 620 -50.55 -29.25 37.02
CA GLU A 620 -49.23 -28.99 37.60
C GLU A 620 -48.11 -29.72 36.86
N HIS A 621 -48.36 -30.90 36.27
CA HIS A 621 -47.29 -31.69 35.65
C HIS A 621 -46.90 -31.12 34.29
N ASP A 622 -47.85 -30.81 33.41
CA ASP A 622 -47.57 -30.17 32.12
C ASP A 622 -46.95 -28.76 32.32
N ALA A 623 -47.41 -28.01 33.33
CA ALA A 623 -46.78 -26.75 33.73
C ALA A 623 -45.34 -26.97 34.23
N SER A 624 -45.09 -28.01 35.03
CA SER A 624 -43.74 -28.36 35.50
C SER A 624 -42.80 -28.77 34.36
N ILE A 625 -43.33 -29.45 33.33
CA ILE A 625 -42.56 -29.85 32.14
C ILE A 625 -42.27 -28.62 31.27
N ALA A 626 -43.25 -27.77 31.00
CA ALA A 626 -43.04 -26.52 30.27
C ALA A 626 -42.06 -25.58 30.99
N MET A 627 -42.12 -25.49 32.32
CA MET A 627 -41.14 -24.74 33.12
C MET A 627 -39.77 -25.43 33.19
N ALA A 628 -39.70 -26.76 33.12
CA ALA A 628 -38.43 -27.48 33.03
C ALA A 628 -37.77 -27.32 31.65
N GLU A 629 -38.54 -27.36 30.57
CA GLU A 629 -38.06 -27.06 29.22
C GLU A 629 -37.66 -25.59 29.06
N ALA A 630 -38.41 -24.65 29.65
CA ALA A 630 -38.03 -23.24 29.72
C ALA A 630 -36.72 -23.07 30.50
N ARG A 631 -36.60 -23.64 31.70
CA ARG A 631 -35.36 -23.63 32.49
C ARG A 631 -34.21 -24.41 31.86
N GLN A 632 -34.48 -25.39 30.99
CA GLN A 632 -33.45 -26.03 30.16
C GLN A 632 -33.06 -25.17 28.97
N LYS A 633 -33.97 -24.40 28.36
CA LYS A 633 -33.62 -23.36 27.37
C LYS A 633 -32.81 -22.24 28.00
N GLU A 634 -33.16 -21.76 29.19
CA GLU A 634 -32.40 -20.76 29.94
C GLU A 634 -31.03 -21.28 30.39
N LYS A 635 -30.93 -22.54 30.85
CA LYS A 635 -29.64 -23.17 31.17
C LYS A 635 -28.80 -23.46 29.93
N ASN A 636 -29.39 -23.88 28.82
CA ASN A 636 -28.69 -24.03 27.54
C ASN A 636 -28.25 -22.67 26.99
N MET A 637 -29.05 -21.61 27.14
CA MET A 637 -28.61 -20.24 26.88
C MET A 637 -27.42 -19.92 27.79
N GLY A 638 -27.52 -20.05 29.12
CA GLY A 638 -26.43 -19.77 30.06
C GLY A 638 -25.13 -20.56 29.81
N PHE A 639 -25.21 -21.76 29.22
CA PHE A 639 -24.04 -22.50 28.73
C PHE A 639 -23.58 -22.05 27.33
N SER A 640 -24.49 -21.71 26.41
CA SER A 640 -24.21 -21.38 25.01
C SER A 640 -23.36 -20.11 24.77
N PHE A 641 -23.11 -19.30 25.80
CA PHE A 641 -22.23 -18.12 25.70
C PHE A 641 -20.85 -18.33 26.33
N ARG A 642 -20.56 -19.50 26.95
CA ARG A 642 -19.25 -19.76 27.57
C ARG A 642 -18.12 -19.96 26.56
N ASP A 643 -18.42 -20.56 25.43
CA ASP A 643 -17.42 -20.94 24.41
C ASP A 643 -17.32 -19.91 23.26
N LYS A 644 -18.16 -18.87 23.28
CA LYS A 644 -18.21 -17.81 22.26
C LYS A 644 -17.43 -16.56 22.69
N ARG A 645 -17.00 -15.74 21.73
CA ARG A 645 -16.34 -14.45 22.00
C ARG A 645 -17.23 -13.26 21.63
N LEU A 646 -16.98 -12.10 22.23
CA LEU A 646 -17.61 -10.85 21.79
C LEU A 646 -17.15 -10.52 20.35
N CYS A 647 -18.08 -10.19 19.46
CA CYS A 647 -17.74 -9.63 18.15
C CYS A 647 -17.21 -8.20 18.33
N GLU A 648 -16.03 -7.92 17.79
CA GLU A 648 -15.48 -6.56 17.78
C GLU A 648 -16.31 -5.66 16.87
N ARG A 649 -16.64 -4.45 17.34
CA ARG A 649 -17.52 -3.51 16.61
C ARG A 649 -17.03 -3.18 15.20
N TRP A 650 -15.72 -3.18 15.00
CA TRP A 650 -15.14 -2.93 13.68
C TRP A 650 -15.40 -4.09 12.72
N LEU A 651 -15.34 -5.34 13.19
CA LEU A 651 -15.61 -6.54 12.39
C LEU A 651 -17.12 -6.64 12.11
N ASP A 652 -17.95 -6.31 13.09
CA ASP A 652 -19.40 -6.24 12.93
C ASP A 652 -19.81 -5.21 11.86
N ASN A 653 -19.17 -4.03 11.86
CA ASN A 653 -19.31 -3.05 10.78
C ASN A 653 -18.80 -3.59 9.43
N LEU A 654 -17.71 -4.36 9.38
CA LEU A 654 -17.25 -5.00 8.12
C LEU A 654 -18.24 -6.05 7.59
N PHE A 655 -18.98 -6.76 8.45
CA PHE A 655 -20.08 -7.63 8.01
C PHE A 655 -21.20 -6.81 7.35
N MET A 656 -21.55 -5.64 7.87
CA MET A 656 -22.55 -4.76 7.26
C MET A 656 -22.05 -4.15 5.93
N VAL A 657 -20.77 -3.76 5.86
CA VAL A 657 -20.14 -3.30 4.61
C VAL A 657 -20.14 -4.40 3.54
N LEU A 658 -19.84 -5.64 3.92
CA LEU A 658 -19.85 -6.78 3.00
C LEU A 658 -21.27 -7.15 2.54
N TYR A 659 -22.25 -7.08 3.44
CA TYR A 659 -23.66 -7.27 3.09
C TYR A 659 -24.11 -6.29 2.01
N GLU A 660 -23.74 -5.01 2.12
CA GLU A 660 -24.11 -4.00 1.12
C GLU A 660 -23.45 -4.22 -0.24
N ASP A 661 -22.15 -4.56 -0.28
CA ASP A 661 -21.47 -4.98 -1.51
C ASP A 661 -22.17 -6.20 -2.15
N LEU A 662 -22.45 -7.26 -1.37
CA LEU A 662 -23.14 -8.47 -1.84
C LEU A 662 -24.58 -8.20 -2.31
N ARG A 663 -25.32 -7.34 -1.61
CA ARG A 663 -26.70 -6.95 -1.93
C ARG A 663 -26.75 -6.24 -3.28
N VAL A 664 -25.88 -5.25 -3.48
CA VAL A 664 -25.77 -4.50 -4.75
C VAL A 664 -25.29 -5.41 -5.88
N TYR A 665 -24.31 -6.27 -5.64
CA TYR A 665 -23.86 -7.25 -6.64
C TYR A 665 -24.99 -8.20 -7.07
N THR A 666 -25.73 -8.76 -6.12
CA THR A 666 -26.84 -9.69 -6.39
C THR A 666 -27.95 -9.02 -7.21
N ILE A 667 -28.32 -7.78 -6.86
CA ILE A 667 -29.28 -6.98 -7.64
C ILE A 667 -28.77 -6.77 -9.08
N TRP A 668 -27.51 -6.38 -9.26
CA TRP A 668 -26.89 -6.19 -10.58
C TRP A 668 -26.86 -7.47 -11.44
N ARG A 669 -26.54 -8.63 -10.84
CA ARG A 669 -26.59 -9.92 -11.56
C ARG A 669 -28.02 -10.30 -11.94
N ALA A 670 -29.01 -10.05 -11.07
CA ALA A 670 -30.42 -10.26 -11.37
C ALA A 670 -30.95 -9.34 -12.48
N GLU A 671 -30.58 -8.05 -12.48
CA GLU A 671 -30.89 -7.11 -13.56
C GLU A 671 -30.35 -7.61 -14.91
N ILE A 672 -29.06 -8.00 -14.98
CA ILE A 672 -28.46 -8.54 -16.21
C ILE A 672 -29.21 -9.79 -16.70
N ALA A 673 -29.55 -10.72 -15.81
CA ALA A 673 -30.27 -11.94 -16.16
C ALA A 673 -31.68 -11.66 -16.70
N HIS A 674 -32.40 -10.72 -16.07
CA HIS A 674 -33.74 -10.29 -16.49
C HIS A 674 -33.72 -9.65 -17.89
N PHE A 675 -32.84 -8.67 -18.12
CA PHE A 675 -32.71 -8.00 -19.42
C PHE A 675 -32.28 -8.99 -20.52
N ARG A 676 -31.34 -9.91 -20.23
CA ARG A 676 -30.94 -10.96 -21.16
C ARG A 676 -32.09 -11.88 -21.55
N THR A 677 -32.97 -12.23 -20.60
CA THR A 677 -34.14 -13.07 -20.84
C THR A 677 -35.19 -12.37 -21.70
N GLN A 678 -35.35 -11.05 -21.53
CA GLN A 678 -36.24 -10.22 -22.36
C GLN A 678 -35.60 -9.78 -23.69
N ASN A 679 -34.35 -10.19 -23.96
CA ASN A 679 -33.54 -9.77 -25.11
C ASN A 679 -33.43 -8.24 -25.25
N LEU A 680 -33.42 -7.51 -24.13
CA LEU A 680 -33.32 -6.06 -24.06
C LEU A 680 -31.87 -5.62 -23.86
N ALA A 681 -31.50 -4.49 -24.47
CA ALA A 681 -30.19 -3.88 -24.29
C ALA A 681 -30.05 -3.29 -22.87
N TYR A 682 -29.36 -4.01 -21.99
CA TYR A 682 -29.01 -3.51 -20.66
C TYR A 682 -27.97 -2.38 -20.75
N ARG A 683 -28.31 -1.21 -20.23
CA ARG A 683 -27.48 0.01 -20.27
C ARG A 683 -27.33 0.59 -18.87
N LYS A 684 -26.11 1.05 -18.58
CA LYS A 684 -25.65 1.78 -17.39
C LYS A 684 -24.61 2.80 -17.87
N THR A 685 -24.31 3.85 -17.10
CA THR A 685 -23.28 4.83 -17.45
C THR A 685 -21.87 4.21 -17.35
N GLY A 686 -20.87 4.86 -17.94
CA GLY A 686 -19.48 4.41 -17.79
C GLY A 686 -19.02 4.39 -16.33
N THR A 687 -19.46 5.35 -15.51
CA THR A 687 -19.10 5.42 -14.08
C THR A 687 -19.82 4.35 -13.26
N GLU A 688 -21.07 4.01 -13.59
CA GLU A 688 -21.74 2.84 -13.00
C GLU A 688 -20.98 1.54 -13.33
N TRP A 689 -20.58 1.32 -14.59
CA TRP A 689 -19.76 0.16 -14.97
C TRP A 689 -18.41 0.11 -14.25
N GLU A 690 -17.77 1.26 -14.02
CA GLU A 690 -16.51 1.35 -13.27
C GLU A 690 -16.68 0.92 -11.80
N ILE A 691 -17.76 1.38 -11.14
CA ILE A 691 -18.07 1.01 -9.75
C ILE A 691 -18.44 -0.47 -9.64
N LEU A 692 -19.25 -0.98 -10.60
CA LEU A 692 -19.68 -2.38 -10.64
C LEU A 692 -18.52 -3.35 -10.94
N GLY A 693 -17.55 -2.95 -11.76
CA GLY A 693 -16.32 -3.71 -11.99
C GLY A 693 -15.45 -3.79 -10.74
N GLU A 694 -15.25 -2.66 -10.03
CA GLU A 694 -14.52 -2.65 -8.77
C GLU A 694 -15.27 -3.39 -7.65
N LEU A 695 -16.60 -3.42 -7.66
CA LEU A 695 -17.42 -4.23 -6.76
C LEU A 695 -17.21 -5.73 -7.01
N ALA A 696 -17.32 -6.17 -8.27
CA ALA A 696 -17.05 -7.54 -8.66
C ALA A 696 -15.62 -7.97 -8.27
N LEU A 697 -14.63 -7.08 -8.44
CA LEU A 697 -13.25 -7.34 -8.08
C LEU A 697 -13.04 -7.48 -6.55
N ARG A 698 -13.70 -6.66 -5.72
CA ARG A 698 -13.71 -6.81 -4.25
C ARG A 698 -14.32 -8.13 -3.80
N LEU A 699 -15.36 -8.59 -4.50
CA LEU A 699 -16.03 -9.87 -4.27
C LEU A 699 -15.36 -11.05 -5.03
N LEU A 700 -14.14 -10.86 -5.53
CA LEU A 700 -13.31 -11.87 -6.22
C LEU A 700 -13.88 -12.45 -7.54
N HIS A 701 -14.97 -11.87 -8.07
CA HIS A 701 -15.57 -12.21 -9.35
C HIS A 701 -14.81 -11.59 -10.54
N LYS A 702 -13.61 -12.13 -10.85
CA LYS A 702 -12.70 -11.60 -11.88
C LYS A 702 -13.31 -11.49 -13.29
N ASP A 703 -14.11 -12.46 -13.72
CA ASP A 703 -14.74 -12.46 -15.05
C ASP A 703 -15.80 -11.35 -15.17
N GLU A 704 -16.68 -11.24 -14.18
CA GLU A 704 -17.65 -10.14 -14.07
C GLU A 704 -16.96 -8.77 -13.99
N ALA A 705 -15.85 -8.66 -13.28
CA ALA A 705 -15.07 -7.44 -13.18
C ALA A 705 -14.52 -7.03 -14.55
N ARG A 706 -13.87 -7.95 -15.28
CA ARG A 706 -13.39 -7.72 -16.66
C ARG A 706 -14.51 -7.25 -17.57
N ASP A 707 -15.65 -7.95 -17.57
CA ASP A 707 -16.76 -7.65 -18.47
C ASP A 707 -17.44 -6.30 -18.15
N ALA A 708 -17.45 -5.90 -16.87
CA ALA A 708 -17.89 -4.56 -16.46
C ALA A 708 -16.87 -3.48 -16.85
N PHE A 709 -15.57 -3.69 -16.63
CA PHE A 709 -14.53 -2.74 -17.03
C PHE A 709 -14.46 -2.56 -18.55
N GLN A 710 -14.66 -3.62 -19.35
CA GLN A 710 -14.76 -3.50 -20.81
C GLN A 710 -15.93 -2.56 -21.19
N ARG A 711 -17.12 -2.76 -20.61
CA ARG A 711 -18.28 -1.88 -20.87
C ARG A 711 -18.10 -0.47 -20.34
N CYS A 712 -17.27 -0.24 -19.33
CA CYS A 712 -16.86 1.10 -18.93
C CYS A 712 -16.06 1.76 -20.05
N VAL A 713 -15.00 1.10 -20.55
CA VAL A 713 -14.11 1.68 -21.57
C VAL A 713 -14.70 1.74 -22.98
N ASP A 714 -15.74 0.93 -23.25
CA ASP A 714 -16.57 1.04 -24.46
C ASP A 714 -17.52 2.26 -24.42
N VAL A 715 -17.71 2.90 -23.25
CA VAL A 715 -18.67 3.99 -23.03
C VAL A 715 -17.99 5.32 -22.69
N LYS A 716 -16.92 5.32 -21.89
CA LYS A 716 -16.12 6.52 -21.55
C LYS A 716 -14.64 6.17 -21.42
N PHE A 717 -13.75 7.14 -21.57
CA PHE A 717 -12.38 6.96 -21.11
C PHE A 717 -12.36 6.78 -19.58
N SER A 718 -11.73 5.70 -19.09
CA SER A 718 -11.46 5.53 -17.66
C SER A 718 -10.08 4.92 -17.45
N ALA A 719 -9.14 5.74 -16.98
CA ALA A 719 -7.81 5.27 -16.60
C ALA A 719 -7.87 4.17 -15.52
N LYS A 720 -8.87 4.21 -14.62
CA LYS A 720 -9.05 3.19 -13.59
C LYS A 720 -9.48 1.85 -14.19
N ALA A 721 -10.48 1.84 -15.06
CA ALA A 721 -10.93 0.62 -15.74
C ALA A 721 -9.83 0.07 -16.67
N TYR A 722 -9.12 0.93 -17.42
CA TYR A 722 -7.99 0.52 -18.24
C TYR A 722 -6.85 -0.10 -17.42
N LEU A 723 -6.50 0.45 -16.24
CA LEU A 723 -5.48 -0.17 -15.38
C LEU A 723 -5.88 -1.59 -14.95
N ARG A 724 -7.14 -1.80 -14.55
CA ARG A 724 -7.66 -3.14 -14.21
C ARG A 724 -7.69 -4.10 -15.41
N LEU A 725 -8.06 -3.61 -16.58
CA LEU A 725 -8.01 -4.41 -17.81
C LEU A 725 -6.57 -4.79 -18.19
N LEU A 726 -5.60 -3.89 -17.99
CA LEU A 726 -4.18 -4.19 -18.23
C LEU A 726 -3.67 -5.28 -17.29
N GLU A 727 -3.98 -5.20 -16.00
CA GLU A 727 -3.67 -6.24 -15.01
C GLU A 727 -4.24 -7.60 -15.46
N ILE A 728 -5.53 -7.65 -15.81
CA ILE A 728 -6.25 -8.86 -16.20
C ILE A 728 -5.74 -9.45 -17.54
N TYR A 729 -5.51 -8.63 -18.57
CA TYR A 729 -5.01 -9.10 -19.87
C TYR A 729 -3.55 -9.55 -19.79
N THR A 730 -2.74 -8.93 -18.94
CA THR A 730 -1.37 -9.37 -18.67
C THR A 730 -1.36 -10.73 -17.94
N GLU A 731 -2.26 -10.94 -16.97
CA GLU A 731 -2.45 -12.27 -16.36
C GLU A 731 -2.91 -13.33 -17.37
N ALA A 732 -3.80 -12.96 -18.30
CA ALA A 732 -4.26 -13.83 -19.38
C ALA A 732 -3.27 -13.99 -20.55
N ARG A 733 -2.10 -13.33 -20.50
CA ARG A 733 -1.08 -13.26 -21.57
C ARG A 733 -1.59 -12.76 -22.93
N ASP A 734 -2.67 -11.98 -22.94
CA ASP A 734 -3.20 -11.39 -24.17
C ASP A 734 -2.35 -10.18 -24.57
N VAL A 735 -1.30 -10.43 -25.35
CA VAL A 735 -0.33 -9.39 -25.78
C VAL A 735 -1.04 -8.23 -26.48
N GLN A 736 -2.01 -8.51 -27.36
CA GLN A 736 -2.65 -7.49 -28.18
C GLN A 736 -3.58 -6.58 -27.36
N ARG A 737 -4.42 -7.13 -26.48
CA ARG A 737 -5.29 -6.32 -25.60
C ARG A 737 -4.52 -5.64 -24.47
N SER A 738 -3.43 -6.24 -23.99
CA SER A 738 -2.51 -5.58 -23.04
C SER A 738 -1.87 -4.34 -23.68
N LEU A 739 -1.29 -4.47 -24.89
CA LEU A 739 -0.71 -3.33 -25.61
C LEU A 739 -1.75 -2.27 -25.99
N TRP A 740 -2.96 -2.67 -26.43
CA TRP A 740 -4.04 -1.74 -26.80
C TRP A 740 -4.51 -0.86 -25.63
N THR A 741 -4.49 -1.43 -24.43
CA THR A 741 -4.77 -0.74 -23.17
C THR A 741 -3.59 0.13 -22.74
N ALA A 742 -2.36 -0.40 -22.80
CA ALA A 742 -1.14 0.34 -22.45
C ALA A 742 -0.95 1.59 -23.32
N ILE A 743 -1.19 1.51 -24.64
CA ILE A 743 -1.17 2.65 -25.57
C ILE A 743 -2.03 3.83 -25.07
N ARG A 744 -3.23 3.54 -24.54
CA ARG A 744 -4.17 4.55 -24.02
C ARG A 744 -3.75 5.10 -22.67
N LEU A 745 -3.30 4.23 -21.77
CA LEU A 745 -2.77 4.65 -20.47
C LEU A 745 -1.53 5.53 -20.62
N THR A 746 -0.61 5.21 -21.53
CA THR A 746 0.55 6.05 -21.86
C THR A 746 0.13 7.41 -22.41
N ALA A 747 -0.85 7.48 -23.30
CA ALA A 747 -1.39 8.76 -23.78
C ALA A 747 -2.01 9.60 -22.64
N TYR A 748 -2.78 8.96 -21.75
CA TYR A 748 -3.39 9.60 -20.58
C TYR A 748 -2.35 10.04 -19.52
N HIS A 749 -1.30 9.24 -19.30
CA HIS A 749 -0.18 9.59 -18.41
C HIS A 749 0.56 10.83 -18.94
N HIS A 750 0.91 10.87 -20.23
CA HIS A 750 1.54 12.05 -20.82
C HIS A 750 0.62 13.27 -20.95
N ARG A 751 -0.71 13.08 -21.01
CA ARG A 751 -1.74 14.14 -20.86
C ARG A 751 -1.73 14.76 -19.46
N TRP A 752 -1.32 14.01 -18.44
CA TRP A 752 -1.25 14.44 -17.05
C TRP A 752 0.18 14.46 -16.50
N TYR A 753 1.15 14.78 -17.36
CA TYR A 753 2.56 15.08 -17.01
C TYR A 753 3.32 13.95 -16.31
N MET A 754 2.81 12.71 -16.35
CA MET A 754 3.57 11.51 -16.05
C MET A 754 4.38 11.17 -17.30
N GLU A 755 5.67 11.50 -17.25
CA GLU A 755 6.63 11.35 -18.34
C GLU A 755 7.61 10.19 -18.12
N GLY A 756 7.64 9.66 -16.88
CA GLY A 756 8.47 8.52 -16.50
C GLY A 756 8.05 7.19 -17.13
N SER A 757 9.06 6.42 -17.52
CA SER A 757 9.01 5.05 -18.01
C SER A 757 8.90 4.03 -16.87
N PHE A 758 9.51 4.27 -15.69
CA PHE A 758 9.42 3.37 -14.54
C PHE A 758 9.75 4.11 -13.22
N PRO A 759 9.08 3.84 -12.09
CA PRO A 759 8.05 2.83 -11.87
C PRO A 759 6.61 3.32 -12.15
N GLY A 760 5.72 2.35 -12.33
CA GLY A 760 4.28 2.56 -12.50
C GLY A 760 3.60 1.35 -13.15
N ALA A 761 2.33 1.13 -12.84
CA ALA A 761 1.58 -0.10 -13.16
C ALA A 761 1.55 -0.47 -14.65
N VAL A 762 1.64 0.52 -15.56
CA VAL A 762 1.77 0.27 -17.01
C VAL A 762 3.07 -0.44 -17.33
N ALA A 763 4.19 0.06 -16.82
CA ALA A 763 5.52 -0.50 -17.05
C ALA A 763 5.66 -1.86 -16.38
N THR A 764 5.19 -1.99 -15.14
CA THR A 764 5.16 -3.27 -14.39
C THR A 764 4.37 -4.35 -15.13
N SER A 765 3.24 -3.99 -15.75
CA SER A 765 2.47 -4.90 -16.61
C SER A 765 3.20 -5.27 -17.91
N LEU A 766 3.82 -4.29 -18.59
CA LEU A 766 4.63 -4.53 -19.78
C LEU A 766 5.85 -5.41 -19.50
N PHE A 767 6.54 -5.21 -18.37
CA PHE A 767 7.69 -6.00 -17.94
C PHE A 767 7.30 -7.43 -17.57
N LYS A 768 6.15 -7.61 -16.87
CA LYS A 768 5.54 -8.94 -16.64
C LYS A 768 5.22 -9.66 -17.96
N LEU A 769 4.71 -8.94 -18.96
CA LEU A 769 4.39 -9.48 -20.29
C LEU A 769 5.67 -9.86 -21.07
N ILE A 770 6.69 -9.00 -21.07
CA ILE A 770 8.01 -9.23 -21.69
C ILE A 770 8.67 -10.48 -21.08
N LYS A 771 8.66 -10.62 -19.75
CA LYS A 771 9.18 -11.80 -19.03
C LYS A 771 8.49 -13.12 -19.43
N THR A 772 7.23 -13.08 -19.88
CA THR A 772 6.50 -14.28 -20.30
C THR A 772 6.50 -14.56 -21.80
N GLU A 773 6.64 -13.53 -22.65
CA GLU A 773 6.36 -13.61 -24.09
C GLU A 773 7.52 -13.11 -24.99
N GLY A 774 8.56 -12.50 -24.40
CA GLY A 774 9.76 -11.98 -25.07
C GLY A 774 9.60 -10.56 -25.64
N LEU A 775 10.62 -9.72 -25.44
CA LEU A 775 10.61 -8.32 -25.87
C LEU A 775 10.46 -8.19 -27.38
N ALA A 776 11.07 -9.08 -28.18
CA ALA A 776 10.92 -9.06 -29.62
C ALA A 776 9.45 -9.22 -30.04
N LYS A 777 8.75 -10.22 -29.51
CA LYS A 777 7.32 -10.49 -29.81
C LYS A 777 6.41 -9.33 -29.40
N VAL A 778 6.61 -8.78 -28.19
CA VAL A 778 5.83 -7.63 -27.69
C VAL A 778 6.07 -6.39 -28.57
N SER A 779 7.33 -6.13 -28.96
CA SER A 779 7.70 -5.01 -29.82
C SER A 779 7.13 -5.12 -31.24
N TYR A 780 7.26 -6.28 -31.89
CA TYR A 780 6.66 -6.50 -33.21
C TYR A 780 5.13 -6.41 -33.20
N THR A 781 4.48 -6.84 -32.11
CA THR A 781 3.03 -6.70 -31.95
C THR A 781 2.61 -5.23 -31.78
N LEU A 782 3.37 -4.43 -31.03
CA LEU A 782 3.12 -2.98 -30.92
C LEU A 782 3.21 -2.29 -32.29
N VAL A 783 4.21 -2.64 -33.11
CA VAL A 783 4.41 -2.05 -34.44
C VAL A 783 3.30 -2.48 -35.41
N SER A 784 2.88 -3.75 -35.39
CA SER A 784 1.82 -4.25 -36.29
C SER A 784 0.42 -3.71 -35.95
N MET A 785 0.20 -3.22 -34.73
CA MET A 785 -1.01 -2.50 -34.32
C MET A 785 -1.09 -1.05 -34.84
N SER A 786 -0.03 -0.55 -35.51
CA SER A 786 0.10 0.80 -36.08
C SER A 786 -0.47 1.97 -35.24
N PRO A 787 -0.05 2.12 -33.96
CA PRO A 787 -0.45 3.26 -33.13
C PRO A 787 0.10 4.61 -33.66
N PRO A 788 -0.49 5.75 -33.27
CA PRO A 788 0.00 7.08 -33.69
C PRO A 788 1.49 7.27 -33.40
N GLN A 789 2.24 7.77 -34.37
CA GLN A 789 3.72 7.73 -34.37
C GLN A 789 4.38 8.42 -33.16
N ALA A 790 3.74 9.43 -32.56
CA ALA A 790 4.21 10.03 -31.31
C ALA A 790 4.06 9.06 -30.12
N ILE A 791 2.91 8.40 -29.99
CA ILE A 791 2.60 7.44 -28.94
C ILE A 791 3.43 6.16 -29.11
N LEU A 792 3.74 5.75 -30.35
CA LEU A 792 4.68 4.67 -30.63
C LEU A 792 6.07 4.95 -30.02
N ARG A 793 6.58 6.18 -30.12
CA ARG A 793 7.85 6.58 -29.49
C ARG A 793 7.78 6.53 -27.96
N LEU A 794 6.67 6.98 -27.37
CA LEU A 794 6.49 6.89 -25.91
C LEU A 794 6.44 5.44 -25.44
N MET A 795 5.73 4.57 -26.16
CA MET A 795 5.71 3.13 -25.87
C MET A 795 7.09 2.47 -26.03
N GLN A 796 7.91 2.96 -26.98
CA GLN A 796 9.30 2.53 -27.15
C GLN A 796 10.22 2.92 -25.98
N ASN A 797 9.88 3.93 -25.16
CA ASN A 797 10.66 4.26 -23.96
C ASN A 797 10.63 3.13 -22.92
N TYR A 798 9.47 2.50 -22.69
CA TYR A 798 9.37 1.33 -21.80
C TYR A 798 10.25 0.16 -22.32
N PHE A 799 10.33 -0.03 -23.63
CA PHE A 799 11.17 -1.07 -24.23
C PHE A 799 12.65 -0.72 -24.17
N ALA A 800 13.03 0.54 -24.38
CA ALA A 800 14.40 1.03 -24.18
C ALA A 800 14.85 0.87 -22.72
N TYR A 801 13.95 1.13 -21.77
CA TYR A 801 14.18 0.86 -20.34
C TYR A 801 14.40 -0.65 -20.11
N ALA A 802 13.52 -1.51 -20.62
CA ALA A 802 13.63 -2.95 -20.49
C ALA A 802 14.99 -3.49 -20.99
N THR A 803 15.46 -3.00 -22.14
CA THR A 803 16.79 -3.33 -22.68
C THR A 803 17.93 -2.75 -21.83
N ALA A 804 17.87 -1.48 -21.46
CA ALA A 804 18.96 -0.78 -20.75
C ALA A 804 19.19 -1.34 -19.32
N PHE A 805 18.11 -1.72 -18.63
CA PHE A 805 18.13 -2.28 -17.29
C PHE A 805 18.10 -3.81 -17.24
N LYS A 806 18.11 -4.49 -18.40
CA LYS A 806 18.05 -5.96 -18.55
C LYS A 806 16.88 -6.60 -17.79
N VAL A 807 15.67 -6.10 -18.03
CA VAL A 807 14.44 -6.72 -17.52
C VAL A 807 14.31 -8.14 -18.12
N PRO A 808 14.03 -9.20 -17.32
CA PRO A 808 13.98 -10.57 -17.84
C PRO A 808 13.09 -10.72 -19.08
N GLY A 809 13.61 -11.37 -20.13
CA GLY A 809 12.95 -11.47 -21.43
C GLY A 809 13.28 -10.35 -22.42
N TYR A 810 14.21 -9.43 -22.10
CA TYR A 810 14.75 -8.42 -23.03
C TYR A 810 15.53 -9.02 -24.22
N ASP A 811 15.98 -10.27 -24.06
CA ASP A 811 16.88 -11.04 -24.93
C ASP A 811 16.21 -12.27 -25.59
N PHE A 812 14.90 -12.44 -25.40
CA PHE A 812 14.05 -13.51 -25.96
C PHE A 812 13.44 -13.13 -27.33
#